data_AF-A0A9E1SYF0-F1
#
_entry.id   AF-A0A9E1SYF0-F1
#
_cell.length_a   1.000
_cell.length_b   1.000
_cell.length_c   1.000
_cell.angle_alpha   90.00
_cell.angle_beta   90.00
_cell.angle_gamma   90.00
#
_symmetry.space_group_name_H-M   'P 1'
#
loop_
_entity.id
_entity.type
_entity.pdbx_description
1 polymer ?
#
loop_
_entity_poly.entity_id
_entity_poly.type
_entity_poly.pdbx_seq_one_letter_code
_entity_poly.pdbx_strand_id
1 'polypeptide(L)'
;MFSTEFSLTTSINIDNHFCSRLINKSSESIENFMFCFSLLAPVKAIENCRIFKSAGGYIELTHLENFVLKPGEEWNFKYAYNESRHKPMNHRWAPQGVFLKNNNGEVVNLEMIDLDLKGISSVAPTPHYSSDKVNYDSLRLVPHPYAWEASAGVCNLCAPINILFNDSEMINNAYKSASDLGSRLNLNLFSGIVNEINDKASCSVKLKLQNHSSDSSYQITITSDDIEITAGDESGFYYGLISLLQLNQTYHQLIPCGSIIDKPRFSWRGQHLDTVRHFYSVDSLLKLLDLMSLFKLNKFHWHGVDDEAFRFKFDRNPEVATATSKRGNGLLVPPVFGSGPDATGGCYDREDMHKVINRASANFIEVMPEFDLPGHNMALISLFPGLRDPEDQSCEVSVQGYSENTLNPAMPETFSLVESLIDELCDMFPGEYIHLGGDEVAPESWTKSPAIDVLKTKHRLNNGKDVASWFINKLSKRVEFNNKKTASWQEAEDGQHHDDKSEKLLFSWQNLESGFNLAREGYKVVLCPAEHIYFDMAQSRDYADRGANWAAVIPFEKVVDWPIIPNNEPELESNIQGIQGHLWCETILKDSEMESMLCPRILGLAESAWSSESNRRKGPELENLAITSYRELFNKIKWDYYKAENFDIMSDPLTRKEAFVSE
;
A
#
# COMPACT_ATOMS: atom_id res chain seq x y z
N MET A 1 30.41 -24.62 -1.06
CA MET A 1 30.57 -23.19 -0.76
C MET A 1 31.33 -22.59 -1.92
N PHE A 2 30.67 -21.83 -2.79
CA PHE A 2 31.39 -21.05 -3.80
C PHE A 2 32.12 -19.92 -3.06
N SER A 3 33.46 -19.85 -3.19
CA SER A 3 34.18 -18.69 -2.66
C SER A 3 33.80 -17.48 -3.50
N THR A 4 33.27 -16.45 -2.89
CA THR A 4 32.91 -15.19 -3.53
C THR A 4 34.16 -14.47 -4.03
N GLU A 5 34.14 -14.01 -5.28
CA GLU A 5 35.30 -13.41 -5.95
C GLU A 5 35.64 -12.02 -5.42
N PHE A 6 34.62 -11.29 -4.98
CA PHE A 6 34.76 -9.93 -4.44
C PHE A 6 34.01 -9.81 -3.12
N SER A 7 34.47 -8.88 -2.28
CA SER A 7 33.72 -8.48 -1.09
C SER A 7 33.58 -6.98 -0.95
N LEU A 8 32.40 -6.53 -0.52
CA LEU A 8 32.13 -5.13 -0.21
C LEU A 8 31.71 -4.95 1.25
N THR A 9 32.25 -3.89 1.86
CA THR A 9 31.73 -3.32 3.11
C THR A 9 31.34 -1.86 2.89
N THR A 10 30.22 -1.44 3.47
CA THR A 10 29.77 -0.04 3.42
C THR A 10 29.45 0.47 4.81
N SER A 11 29.97 1.65 5.15
CA SER A 11 29.62 2.40 6.36
C SER A 11 29.11 3.79 6.00
N ILE A 12 28.49 4.48 6.96
CA ILE A 12 28.03 5.86 6.77
C ILE A 12 28.84 6.76 7.70
N ASN A 13 29.46 7.81 7.16
CA ASN A 13 30.27 8.74 7.95
C ASN A 13 29.40 9.85 8.58
N ILE A 14 30.03 10.75 9.35
CA ILE A 14 29.34 11.87 10.03
C ILE A 14 28.66 12.86 9.07
N ASP A 15 29.16 12.95 7.84
CA ASP A 15 28.58 13.78 6.77
C ASP A 15 27.44 13.06 6.03
N ASN A 16 27.09 11.84 6.45
CA ASN A 16 26.11 10.94 5.84
C ASN A 16 26.51 10.45 4.44
N HIS A 17 27.81 10.43 4.15
CA HIS A 17 28.35 9.79 2.95
C HIS A 17 28.47 8.30 3.16
N PHE A 18 28.09 7.53 2.13
CA PHE A 18 28.38 6.10 2.05
C PHE A 18 29.86 5.92 1.74
N CYS A 19 30.59 5.31 2.65
CA CYS A 19 32.00 4.95 2.49
C CYS A 19 32.07 3.46 2.16
N SER A 20 32.32 3.14 0.89
CA SER A 20 32.34 1.77 0.38
C SER A 20 33.77 1.30 0.12
N ARG A 21 34.07 0.06 0.50
CA ARG A 21 35.36 -0.60 0.28
C ARG A 21 35.14 -1.93 -0.42
N LEU A 22 35.59 -2.02 -1.66
CA LEU A 22 35.55 -3.23 -2.49
C LEU A 22 36.91 -3.90 -2.49
N ILE A 23 36.97 -5.20 -2.20
CA ILE A 23 38.20 -6.00 -2.18
C ILE A 23 38.09 -7.13 -3.19
N ASN A 24 39.12 -7.31 -4.02
CA ASN A 24 39.23 -8.45 -4.92
C ASN A 24 39.84 -9.65 -4.17
N LYS A 25 39.01 -10.67 -3.89
CA LYS A 25 39.42 -11.93 -3.25
C LYS A 25 39.73 -13.03 -4.27
N SER A 26 39.50 -12.79 -5.56
CA SER A 26 39.73 -13.74 -6.63
C SER A 26 41.22 -13.86 -6.98
N SER A 27 41.55 -14.83 -7.83
CA SER A 27 42.90 -14.99 -8.40
C SER A 27 43.15 -14.14 -9.65
N GLU A 28 42.14 -13.43 -10.16
CA GLU A 28 42.20 -12.68 -11.42
C GLU A 28 42.01 -11.18 -11.18
N SER A 29 42.56 -10.35 -12.07
CA SER A 29 42.31 -8.91 -12.04
C SER A 29 40.99 -8.59 -12.74
N ILE A 30 40.28 -7.58 -12.26
CA ILE A 30 39.12 -7.02 -12.97
C ILE A 30 39.44 -5.60 -13.44
N GLU A 31 39.08 -5.29 -14.68
CA GLU A 31 39.23 -3.97 -15.28
C GLU A 31 37.89 -3.49 -15.82
N ASN A 32 37.71 -2.17 -15.93
CA ASN A 32 36.55 -1.55 -16.57
C ASN A 32 35.21 -2.12 -16.07
N PHE A 33 35.02 -2.08 -14.75
CA PHE A 33 33.83 -2.58 -14.09
C PHE A 33 33.00 -1.45 -13.48
N MET A 34 31.73 -1.76 -13.23
CA MET A 34 30.78 -0.88 -12.57
C MET A 34 30.27 -1.54 -11.29
N PHE A 35 30.24 -0.76 -10.22
CA PHE A 35 29.56 -1.05 -8.99
C PHE A 35 28.11 -0.61 -9.10
N CYS A 36 27.19 -1.57 -9.11
CA CYS A 36 25.78 -1.36 -9.35
C CYS A 36 24.98 -1.57 -8.06
N PHE A 37 24.01 -0.69 -7.80
CA PHE A 37 23.12 -0.77 -6.64
C PHE A 37 21.89 0.11 -6.86
N SER A 38 20.90 -0.01 -5.97
CA SER A 38 19.78 0.93 -5.89
C SER A 38 19.72 1.61 -4.52
N LEU A 39 19.28 2.85 -4.52
CA LEU A 39 18.86 3.62 -3.34
C LEU A 39 17.42 4.10 -3.52
N LEU A 40 16.85 4.77 -2.51
CA LEU A 40 15.49 5.31 -2.58
C LEU A 40 15.39 6.63 -3.32
N ALA A 41 16.52 7.26 -3.63
CA ALA A 41 16.59 8.55 -4.30
C ALA A 41 17.93 8.73 -5.02
N PRO A 42 18.05 9.70 -5.94
CA PRO A 42 19.29 10.00 -6.65
C PRO A 42 20.48 10.35 -5.76
N VAL A 43 21.67 10.05 -6.26
CA VAL A 43 22.95 10.29 -5.58
C VAL A 43 23.93 11.11 -6.41
N LYS A 44 24.97 11.58 -5.73
CA LYS A 44 26.19 12.18 -6.27
C LYS A 44 27.41 11.38 -5.85
N ALA A 45 28.39 11.29 -6.75
CA ALA A 45 29.73 10.83 -6.43
C ALA A 45 30.46 11.87 -5.57
N ILE A 46 31.24 11.42 -4.60
CA ILE A 46 31.97 12.28 -3.66
C ILE A 46 33.48 12.10 -3.79
N GLU A 47 33.99 10.87 -3.75
CA GLU A 47 35.43 10.59 -3.74
C GLU A 47 35.77 9.28 -4.45
N ASN A 48 36.83 9.29 -5.28
CA ASN A 48 37.38 8.13 -6.00
C ASN A 48 36.36 7.33 -6.85
N CYS A 49 35.27 7.96 -7.28
CA CYS A 49 34.30 7.37 -8.19
C CYS A 49 33.60 8.46 -9.01
N ARG A 50 32.93 8.06 -10.08
CA ARG A 50 31.97 8.88 -10.84
C ARG A 50 30.73 8.05 -11.16
N ILE A 51 29.60 8.72 -11.35
CA ILE A 51 28.38 8.10 -11.85
C ILE A 51 28.54 7.86 -13.34
N PHE A 52 28.46 6.61 -13.75
CA PHE A 52 28.47 6.19 -15.16
C PHE A 52 27.07 6.28 -15.76
N LYS A 53 26.07 5.76 -15.02
CA LYS A 53 24.66 5.78 -15.40
C LYS A 53 23.79 5.84 -14.14
N SER A 54 22.63 6.48 -14.26
CA SER A 54 21.58 6.46 -13.24
C SER A 54 20.20 6.44 -13.89
N ALA A 55 19.23 5.83 -13.21
CA ALA A 55 17.82 5.90 -13.55
C ALA A 55 17.01 5.73 -12.27
N GLY A 56 16.31 6.78 -11.85
CA GLY A 56 15.66 6.81 -10.55
C GLY A 56 16.68 6.56 -9.43
N GLY A 57 16.39 5.55 -8.61
CA GLY A 57 17.28 5.08 -7.54
C GLY A 57 18.43 4.16 -7.99
N TYR A 58 18.44 3.64 -9.22
CA TYR A 58 19.49 2.73 -9.71
C TYR A 58 20.72 3.49 -10.18
N ILE A 59 21.90 3.07 -9.72
CA ILE A 59 23.18 3.74 -9.96
C ILE A 59 24.24 2.73 -10.42
N GLU A 60 25.02 3.15 -11.42
CA GLU A 60 26.25 2.50 -11.85
C GLU A 60 27.43 3.43 -11.52
N LEU A 61 28.25 3.07 -10.53
CA LEU A 61 29.48 3.78 -10.19
C LEU A 61 30.69 3.13 -10.85
N THR A 62 31.61 3.95 -11.34
CA THR A 62 32.91 3.49 -11.86
C THR A 62 34.05 4.36 -11.33
N HIS A 63 35.28 3.90 -11.49
CA HIS A 63 36.47 4.65 -11.11
C HIS A 63 36.64 5.90 -12.00
N LEU A 64 37.40 6.90 -11.51
CA LEU A 64 37.65 8.16 -12.24
C LEU A 64 38.46 7.97 -13.54
N GLU A 65 39.24 6.89 -13.59
CA GLU A 65 40.18 6.54 -14.66
C GLU A 65 40.03 5.05 -14.97
N ASN A 66 40.67 4.58 -16.05
CA ASN A 66 40.77 3.15 -16.36
C ASN A 66 41.52 2.44 -15.23
N PHE A 67 40.76 1.77 -14.38
CA PHE A 67 41.24 1.16 -13.14
C PHE A 67 41.22 -0.37 -13.26
N VAL A 68 42.31 -0.99 -12.83
CA VAL A 68 42.48 -2.44 -12.75
C VAL A 68 42.63 -2.82 -11.29
N LEU A 69 41.67 -3.57 -10.76
CA LEU A 69 41.69 -4.04 -9.38
C LEU A 69 42.30 -5.44 -9.34
N LYS A 70 43.57 -5.55 -8.92
CA LYS A 70 44.30 -6.83 -8.89
C LYS A 70 43.91 -7.70 -7.69
N PRO A 71 44.23 -9.00 -7.71
CA PRO A 71 44.05 -9.88 -6.56
C PRO A 71 44.63 -9.29 -5.27
N GLY A 72 43.81 -9.20 -4.23
CA GLY A 72 44.16 -8.66 -2.91
C GLY A 72 44.17 -7.12 -2.80
N GLU A 73 43.98 -6.39 -3.90
CA GLU A 73 43.84 -4.93 -3.87
C GLU A 73 42.40 -4.52 -3.49
N GLU A 74 42.26 -3.24 -3.13
CA GLU A 74 40.99 -2.64 -2.75
C GLU A 74 40.71 -1.32 -3.47
N TRP A 75 39.42 -1.04 -3.66
CA TRP A 75 38.91 0.25 -4.12
C TRP A 75 38.02 0.86 -3.04
N ASN A 76 38.46 2.02 -2.53
CA ASN A 76 37.73 2.81 -1.55
C ASN A 76 37.11 4.04 -2.22
N PHE A 77 35.80 4.22 -2.09
CA PHE A 77 35.08 5.31 -2.74
C PHE A 77 33.91 5.81 -1.89
N LYS A 78 33.45 7.03 -2.18
CA LYS A 78 32.37 7.69 -1.46
C LYS A 78 31.31 8.26 -2.40
N TYR A 79 30.06 8.15 -1.98
CA TYR A 79 28.90 8.74 -2.64
C TYR A 79 27.87 9.12 -1.58
N ALA A 80 26.89 9.95 -1.95
CA ALA A 80 25.85 10.41 -1.03
C ALA A 80 24.57 10.74 -1.79
N TYR A 81 23.44 10.76 -1.11
CA TYR A 81 22.22 11.33 -1.67
C TYR A 81 22.44 12.76 -2.18
N ASN A 82 21.76 13.12 -3.26
CA ASN A 82 21.84 14.46 -3.83
C ASN A 82 21.36 15.51 -2.82
N GLU A 83 20.18 15.24 -2.24
CA GLU A 83 19.51 16.08 -1.28
C GLU A 83 19.83 15.69 0.16
N SER A 84 20.10 16.68 1.00
CA SER A 84 20.40 16.46 2.42
C SER A 84 19.22 15.90 3.21
N ARG A 85 17.98 16.14 2.76
CA ARG A 85 16.74 15.61 3.38
C ARG A 85 16.66 14.08 3.30
N HIS A 86 17.37 13.45 2.36
CA HIS A 86 17.39 12.00 2.17
C HIS A 86 18.46 11.30 3.01
N LYS A 87 18.87 11.92 4.13
CA LYS A 87 19.84 11.32 5.05
C LYS A 87 19.43 9.88 5.41
N PRO A 88 20.33 8.88 5.33
CA PRO A 88 19.99 7.52 5.69
C PRO A 88 19.58 7.40 7.15
N MET A 89 18.45 6.75 7.38
CA MET A 89 17.85 6.59 8.71
C MET A 89 17.82 5.14 9.18
N ASN A 90 17.51 4.22 8.27
CA ASN A 90 17.48 2.78 8.53
C ASN A 90 18.12 2.03 7.36
N HIS A 91 18.18 0.70 7.46
CA HIS A 91 18.80 -0.15 6.43
C HIS A 91 18.19 -0.03 5.04
N ARG A 92 16.93 0.40 4.90
CA ARG A 92 16.28 0.58 3.60
C ARG A 92 16.75 1.81 2.85
N TRP A 93 17.36 2.77 3.54
CA TRP A 93 18.02 3.92 2.91
C TRP A 93 19.45 3.64 2.46
N ALA A 94 19.99 2.45 2.75
CA ALA A 94 21.32 2.03 2.33
C ALA A 94 21.28 1.28 0.98
N PRO A 95 22.42 1.14 0.28
CA PRO A 95 22.47 0.47 -1.02
C PRO A 95 21.85 -0.93 -0.99
N GLN A 96 20.88 -1.17 -1.86
CA GLN A 96 20.19 -2.45 -2.01
C GLN A 96 20.49 -3.10 -3.37
N GLY A 97 20.32 -4.42 -3.47
CA GLY A 97 20.44 -5.16 -4.74
C GLY A 97 21.82 -5.00 -5.38
N VAL A 98 22.87 -5.03 -4.57
CA VAL A 98 24.24 -4.68 -4.98
C VAL A 98 24.88 -5.78 -5.84
N PHE A 99 25.55 -5.41 -6.93
CA PHE A 99 26.34 -6.32 -7.77
C PHE A 99 27.46 -5.60 -8.52
N LEU A 100 28.41 -6.37 -9.07
CA LEU A 100 29.39 -5.87 -10.02
C LEU A 100 29.01 -6.30 -11.43
N LYS A 101 29.32 -5.46 -12.42
CA LYS A 101 29.28 -5.87 -13.83
C LYS A 101 30.46 -5.32 -14.61
N ASN A 102 30.90 -6.04 -15.64
CA ASN A 102 31.92 -5.55 -16.56
C ASN A 102 31.29 -4.64 -17.64
N ASN A 103 32.14 -4.03 -18.49
CA ASN A 103 31.67 -3.21 -19.63
C ASN A 103 30.79 -3.95 -20.65
N ASN A 104 30.85 -5.29 -20.71
CA ASN A 104 29.95 -6.08 -21.56
C ASN A 104 28.58 -6.32 -20.90
N GLY A 105 28.40 -5.86 -19.66
CA GLY A 105 27.17 -6.03 -18.89
C GLY A 105 27.07 -7.37 -18.16
N GLU A 106 28.12 -8.20 -18.18
CA GLU A 106 28.12 -9.50 -17.49
C GLU A 106 28.30 -9.29 -15.98
N VAL A 107 27.47 -9.99 -15.20
CA VAL A 107 27.46 -9.89 -13.73
C VAL A 107 28.63 -10.67 -13.14
N VAL A 108 29.30 -10.08 -12.16
CA VAL A 108 30.43 -10.66 -11.43
C VAL A 108 30.01 -10.89 -9.98
N ASN A 109 30.37 -12.06 -9.43
CA ASN A 109 29.94 -12.49 -8.10
C ASN A 109 30.51 -11.60 -6.99
N LEU A 110 29.62 -10.98 -6.21
CA LEU A 110 29.96 -10.09 -5.10
C LEU A 110 29.35 -10.58 -3.78
N GLU A 111 30.16 -10.65 -2.74
CA GLU A 111 29.71 -10.82 -1.36
C GLU A 111 29.56 -9.45 -0.67
N MET A 112 28.37 -9.16 -0.16
CA MET A 112 28.18 -8.05 0.79
C MET A 112 28.43 -8.58 2.20
N ILE A 113 29.45 -8.08 2.89
CA ILE A 113 29.87 -8.63 4.19
C ILE A 113 29.09 -8.01 5.36
N ASP A 114 28.71 -6.73 5.31
CA ASP A 114 27.69 -6.09 6.17
C ASP A 114 27.63 -4.57 5.92
N LEU A 115 26.51 -3.95 6.32
CA LEU A 115 26.32 -2.50 6.41
C LEU A 115 26.38 -2.09 7.89
N ASP A 116 27.45 -1.44 8.33
CA ASP A 116 27.57 -0.98 9.72
C ASP A 116 26.77 0.31 9.93
N LEU A 117 25.48 0.14 10.22
CA LEU A 117 24.53 1.23 10.50
C LEU A 117 24.42 1.55 12.01
N LYS A 118 25.17 0.84 12.87
CA LYS A 118 25.06 0.98 14.33
C LYS A 118 25.38 2.38 14.83
N GLY A 119 26.13 3.18 14.06
CA GLY A 119 26.52 4.55 14.41
C GLY A 119 25.46 5.64 14.17
N ILE A 120 24.28 5.31 13.61
CA ILE A 120 23.31 6.32 13.13
C ILE A 120 22.21 6.65 14.16
N SER A 121 22.06 5.84 15.21
CA SER A 121 20.93 6.00 16.12
C SER A 121 21.26 6.80 17.39
N SER A 122 20.56 7.93 17.55
CA SER A 122 20.20 8.42 18.88
C SER A 122 18.89 7.74 19.26
N VAL A 123 18.96 6.59 19.95
CA VAL A 123 17.77 5.93 20.47
C VAL A 123 17.20 6.82 21.57
N ALA A 124 16.09 7.49 21.31
CA ALA A 124 15.20 7.90 22.39
C ALA A 124 14.44 6.64 22.82
N PRO A 125 14.34 6.35 24.14
CA PRO A 125 13.61 5.18 24.61
C PRO A 125 12.18 5.21 24.07
N THR A 126 11.70 4.07 23.58
CA THR A 126 10.26 3.86 23.41
C THR A 126 9.62 4.06 24.79
N PRO A 127 8.60 4.94 24.93
CA PRO A 127 7.94 5.08 26.21
C PRO A 127 7.38 3.72 26.64
N HIS A 128 7.87 3.17 27.76
CA HIS A 128 7.20 2.07 28.42
C HIS A 128 5.91 2.63 29.01
N TYR A 129 4.79 2.34 28.37
CA TYR A 129 3.50 2.54 28.99
C TYR A 129 3.32 1.49 30.09
N SER A 130 3.26 1.99 31.32
CA SER A 130 2.71 1.26 32.46
C SER A 130 1.37 0.66 32.05
N SER A 131 1.17 -0.62 32.38
CA SER A 131 -0.13 -1.29 32.30
C SER A 131 -1.11 -0.65 33.29
N ASP A 132 -1.57 0.56 32.99
CA ASP A 132 -2.60 1.22 33.77
C ASP A 132 -3.95 0.62 33.39
N LYS A 133 -4.71 0.29 34.45
CA LYS A 133 -5.99 -0.43 34.50
C LYS A 133 -6.72 -0.59 33.16
N VAL A 134 -6.71 -1.83 32.67
CA VAL A 134 -7.58 -2.37 31.62
C VAL A 134 -9.02 -1.90 31.85
N ASN A 135 -9.56 -1.13 30.91
CA ASN A 135 -10.99 -0.89 30.85
C ASN A 135 -11.64 -2.13 30.22
N TYR A 136 -12.07 -3.07 31.08
CA TYR A 136 -12.72 -4.32 30.68
C TYR A 136 -14.10 -4.13 30.00
N ASP A 137 -14.57 -2.88 29.88
CA ASP A 137 -15.90 -2.56 29.39
C ASP A 137 -16.00 -2.48 27.85
N SER A 138 -14.88 -2.43 27.11
CA SER A 138 -14.91 -2.38 25.64
C SER A 138 -14.99 -3.78 25.00
N LEU A 139 -15.87 -3.92 24.00
CA LEU A 139 -16.03 -5.16 23.25
C LEU A 139 -14.76 -5.49 22.45
N ARG A 140 -14.29 -6.74 22.50
CA ARG A 140 -13.09 -7.21 21.75
C ARG A 140 -13.40 -7.44 20.25
N LEU A 141 -13.95 -6.42 19.60
CA LEU A 141 -14.34 -6.41 18.19
C LEU A 141 -13.67 -5.22 17.51
N VAL A 142 -13.10 -5.42 16.32
CA VAL A 142 -12.48 -4.37 15.50
C VAL A 142 -13.08 -4.42 14.09
N PRO A 143 -13.65 -3.34 13.57
CA PRO A 143 -13.84 -2.04 14.22
C PRO A 143 -14.79 -2.09 15.43
N HIS A 144 -14.66 -1.13 16.36
CA HIS A 144 -15.60 -0.96 17.45
C HIS A 144 -16.99 -0.60 16.89
N PRO A 145 -18.07 -1.26 17.35
CA PRO A 145 -19.39 -1.02 16.81
C PRO A 145 -19.92 0.37 17.16
N TYR A 146 -20.90 0.85 16.39
CA TYR A 146 -21.61 2.09 16.67
C TYR A 146 -22.24 2.10 18.07
N ALA A 147 -22.79 0.99 18.56
CA ALA A 147 -23.20 0.86 19.96
C ALA A 147 -23.04 -0.59 20.46
N TRP A 148 -22.64 -0.73 21.72
CA TRP A 148 -22.56 -1.99 22.44
C TRP A 148 -23.24 -1.85 23.81
N GLU A 149 -24.27 -2.66 24.04
CA GLU A 149 -25.02 -2.71 25.30
C GLU A 149 -24.85 -4.10 25.92
N ALA A 150 -23.92 -4.23 26.87
CA ALA A 150 -23.67 -5.48 27.56
C ALA A 150 -24.87 -5.91 28.42
N SER A 151 -25.11 -7.23 28.48
CA SER A 151 -26.06 -7.84 29.40
C SER A 151 -25.41 -9.00 30.15
N ALA A 152 -26.06 -9.48 31.22
CA ALA A 152 -25.51 -10.57 32.02
C ALA A 152 -25.52 -11.89 31.24
N GLY A 153 -24.39 -12.59 31.25
CA GLY A 153 -24.25 -13.94 30.69
C GLY A 153 -23.24 -14.04 29.57
N VAL A 154 -23.06 -15.27 29.09
CA VAL A 154 -22.23 -15.60 27.93
C VAL A 154 -23.00 -16.54 27.01
N CYS A 155 -22.78 -16.42 25.71
CA CYS A 155 -23.26 -17.37 24.70
C CYS A 155 -22.12 -18.31 24.31
N ASN A 156 -22.41 -19.61 24.23
CA ASN A 156 -21.44 -20.62 23.87
C ASN A 156 -21.52 -20.97 22.37
N LEU A 157 -20.50 -20.59 21.61
CA LEU A 157 -20.37 -20.86 20.18
C LEU A 157 -19.64 -22.18 19.86
N CYS A 158 -19.36 -23.04 20.86
CA CYS A 158 -18.80 -24.37 20.61
C CYS A 158 -19.72 -25.18 19.68
N ALA A 159 -19.17 -25.68 18.58
CA ALA A 159 -19.91 -26.50 17.63
C ALA A 159 -20.47 -27.78 18.30
N PRO A 160 -21.66 -28.27 17.87
CA PRO A 160 -22.47 -27.73 16.78
C PRO A 160 -23.27 -26.49 17.17
N ILE A 161 -23.57 -25.63 16.20
CA ILE A 161 -24.51 -24.50 16.32
C ILE A 161 -25.61 -24.65 15.27
N ASN A 162 -26.83 -24.22 15.58
CA ASN A 162 -27.92 -24.19 14.60
C ASN A 162 -27.86 -22.88 13.80
N ILE A 163 -28.05 -22.93 12.48
CA ILE A 163 -28.16 -21.74 11.63
C ILE A 163 -29.57 -21.71 11.05
N LEU A 164 -30.33 -20.65 11.31
CA LEU A 164 -31.76 -20.56 11.00
C LEU A 164 -32.09 -19.26 10.28
N PHE A 165 -32.65 -19.34 9.08
CA PHE A 165 -33.17 -18.17 8.36
C PHE A 165 -34.10 -18.58 7.22
N ASN A 166 -35.04 -17.71 6.85
CA ASN A 166 -35.91 -17.97 5.71
C ASN A 166 -35.13 -17.90 4.40
N ASP A 167 -35.52 -18.72 3.42
CA ASP A 167 -34.90 -18.73 2.09
C ASP A 167 -35.06 -17.36 1.42
N SER A 168 -33.96 -16.63 1.34
CA SER A 168 -33.83 -15.28 0.79
C SER A 168 -32.48 -15.22 0.09
N GLU A 169 -32.48 -14.89 -1.20
CA GLU A 169 -31.26 -14.82 -2.03
C GLU A 169 -30.18 -13.97 -1.35
N MET A 170 -30.57 -12.81 -0.84
CA MET A 170 -29.70 -11.89 -0.13
C MET A 170 -29.07 -12.50 1.14
N ILE A 171 -29.87 -13.15 1.99
CA ILE A 171 -29.35 -13.77 3.22
C ILE A 171 -28.45 -14.97 2.87
N ASN A 172 -28.84 -15.77 1.87
CA ASN A 172 -28.05 -16.90 1.38
C ASN A 172 -26.68 -16.45 0.86
N ASN A 173 -26.63 -15.38 0.06
CA ASN A 173 -25.39 -14.85 -0.50
C ASN A 173 -24.47 -14.33 0.62
N ALA A 174 -25.00 -13.50 1.52
CA ALA A 174 -24.24 -12.98 2.66
C ALA A 174 -23.70 -14.10 3.55
N TYR A 175 -24.54 -15.09 3.88
CA TYR A 175 -24.16 -16.25 4.68
C TYR A 175 -23.06 -17.08 4.00
N LYS A 176 -23.23 -17.40 2.72
CA LYS A 176 -22.26 -18.16 1.95
C LYS A 176 -20.92 -17.44 1.88
N SER A 177 -20.92 -16.16 1.54
CA SER A 177 -19.70 -15.34 1.48
C SER A 177 -18.97 -15.30 2.82
N ALA A 178 -19.69 -15.12 3.93
CA ALA A 178 -19.07 -15.12 5.27
C ALA A 178 -18.55 -16.50 5.67
N SER A 179 -19.26 -17.58 5.31
CA SER A 179 -18.80 -18.96 5.54
C SER A 179 -17.55 -19.29 4.72
N ASP A 180 -17.52 -18.89 3.45
CA ASP A 180 -16.38 -19.06 2.56
C ASP A 180 -15.17 -18.27 3.09
N LEU A 181 -15.35 -17.02 3.55
CA LEU A 181 -14.26 -16.25 4.19
C LEU A 181 -13.74 -16.95 5.45
N GLY A 182 -14.66 -17.38 6.33
CA GLY A 182 -14.32 -18.13 7.53
C GLY A 182 -13.51 -19.39 7.21
N SER A 183 -13.85 -20.10 6.12
CA SER A 183 -13.12 -21.28 5.66
C SER A 183 -11.69 -20.95 5.21
N ARG A 184 -11.52 -19.91 4.39
CA ARG A 184 -10.21 -19.49 3.87
C ARG A 184 -9.27 -18.98 4.96
N LEU A 185 -9.82 -18.31 5.97
CA LEU A 185 -9.07 -17.79 7.12
C LEU A 185 -8.94 -18.80 8.28
N ASN A 186 -9.46 -20.02 8.14
CA ASN A 186 -9.46 -21.01 9.22
C ASN A 186 -10.19 -20.54 10.51
N LEU A 187 -11.26 -19.75 10.33
CA LEU A 187 -12.15 -19.22 11.37
C LEU A 187 -13.54 -19.86 11.36
N ASN A 188 -13.62 -21.11 10.87
CA ASN A 188 -14.86 -21.86 10.67
C ASN A 188 -15.84 -21.78 11.86
N LEU A 189 -16.97 -21.11 11.64
CA LEU A 189 -18.11 -21.06 12.57
C LEU A 189 -19.39 -21.59 11.89
N PHE A 190 -19.60 -21.19 10.63
CA PHE A 190 -20.80 -21.44 9.86
C PHE A 190 -20.77 -22.77 9.10
N SER A 191 -20.51 -23.87 9.80
CA SER A 191 -20.34 -25.22 9.21
C SER A 191 -21.58 -26.12 9.32
N GLY A 192 -22.65 -25.66 10.00
CA GLY A 192 -23.90 -26.41 10.17
C GLY A 192 -24.79 -26.38 8.93
N ILE A 193 -25.69 -27.37 8.82
CA ILE A 193 -26.72 -27.39 7.78
C ILE A 193 -27.78 -26.33 8.12
N VAL A 194 -28.04 -25.43 7.17
CA VAL A 194 -29.01 -24.34 7.33
C VAL A 194 -30.42 -24.92 7.51
N ASN A 195 -31.17 -24.40 8.49
CA ASN A 195 -32.54 -24.79 8.83
C ASN A 195 -32.73 -26.24 9.29
N GLU A 196 -31.66 -26.95 9.64
CA GLU A 196 -31.75 -28.22 10.35
C GLU A 196 -31.45 -28.02 11.84
N ILE A 197 -32.39 -28.43 12.69
CA ILE A 197 -32.25 -28.30 14.15
C ILE A 197 -31.47 -29.50 14.67
N ASN A 198 -30.33 -29.22 15.31
CA ASN A 198 -29.58 -30.16 16.11
C ASN A 198 -29.87 -29.91 17.60
N ASP A 199 -30.52 -30.86 18.26
CA ASP A 199 -30.85 -30.78 19.69
C ASP A 199 -29.61 -30.74 20.60
N LYS A 200 -28.43 -31.05 20.07
CA LYS A 200 -27.13 -30.96 20.78
C LYS A 200 -26.39 -29.64 20.50
N ALA A 201 -26.99 -28.70 19.78
CA ALA A 201 -26.36 -27.42 19.51
C ALA A 201 -26.20 -26.58 20.77
N SER A 202 -25.05 -25.92 20.91
CA SER A 202 -24.78 -25.02 22.03
C SER A 202 -25.57 -23.72 21.94
N CYS A 203 -25.90 -23.27 20.72
CA CYS A 203 -26.68 -22.07 20.47
C CYS A 203 -27.38 -22.14 19.09
N SER A 204 -28.31 -21.21 18.85
CA SER A 204 -28.87 -20.98 17.50
C SER A 204 -28.56 -19.57 17.01
N VAL A 205 -28.06 -19.45 15.78
CA VAL A 205 -27.87 -18.18 15.07
C VAL A 205 -29.03 -17.99 14.10
N LYS A 206 -29.77 -16.89 14.25
CA LYS A 206 -30.98 -16.55 13.50
C LYS A 206 -30.73 -15.32 12.64
N LEU A 207 -30.93 -15.41 11.32
CA LEU A 207 -30.83 -14.24 10.44
C LEU A 207 -32.24 -13.79 10.04
N LYS A 208 -32.56 -12.51 10.27
CA LYS A 208 -33.90 -11.96 9.97
C LYS A 208 -33.83 -10.63 9.25
N LEU A 209 -34.58 -10.52 8.16
CA LEU A 209 -34.75 -9.26 7.45
C LEU A 209 -35.45 -8.23 8.35
N GLN A 210 -34.84 -7.06 8.48
CA GLN A 210 -35.42 -5.92 9.16
C GLN A 210 -35.00 -4.66 8.41
N ASN A 211 -35.90 -3.68 8.25
CA ASN A 211 -35.50 -2.43 7.61
C ASN A 211 -34.65 -1.61 8.59
N HIS A 212 -33.48 -1.17 8.13
CA HIS A 212 -32.64 -0.20 8.82
C HIS A 212 -32.58 1.11 8.01
N SER A 213 -32.15 2.20 8.65
CA SER A 213 -32.10 3.53 8.05
C SER A 213 -30.84 3.82 7.23
N SER A 214 -29.88 2.90 7.20
CA SER A 214 -28.59 3.09 6.53
C SER A 214 -28.10 1.79 5.92
N ASP A 215 -27.47 1.89 4.75
CA ASP A 215 -26.87 0.73 4.08
C ASP A 215 -25.78 0.10 4.95
N SER A 216 -25.56 -1.20 4.78
CA SER A 216 -24.56 -2.00 5.51
C SER A 216 -24.72 -1.97 7.04
N SER A 217 -25.87 -1.54 7.54
CA SER A 217 -26.17 -1.53 8.97
C SER A 217 -26.80 -2.85 9.41
N TYR A 218 -26.50 -3.23 10.64
CA TYR A 218 -26.98 -4.47 11.22
C TYR A 218 -27.15 -4.33 12.74
N GLN A 219 -27.92 -5.24 13.32
CA GLN A 219 -28.02 -5.42 14.75
C GLN A 219 -27.74 -6.88 15.09
N ILE A 220 -27.01 -7.13 16.18
CA ILE A 220 -26.79 -8.46 16.76
C ILE A 220 -27.33 -8.46 18.19
N THR A 221 -28.27 -9.33 18.49
CA THR A 221 -28.72 -9.58 19.87
C THR A 221 -28.21 -10.94 20.31
N ILE A 222 -27.39 -10.95 21.37
CA ILE A 222 -26.72 -12.13 21.92
C ILE A 222 -27.34 -12.46 23.27
N THR A 223 -27.96 -13.63 23.37
CA THR A 223 -28.46 -14.22 24.61
C THR A 223 -27.68 -15.50 24.95
N SER A 224 -27.96 -16.14 26.08
CA SER A 224 -27.30 -17.40 26.45
C SER A 224 -27.50 -18.51 25.42
N ASP A 225 -28.66 -18.55 24.77
CA ASP A 225 -29.10 -19.68 23.94
C ASP A 225 -29.24 -19.33 22.45
N ASP A 226 -29.46 -18.05 22.15
CA ASP A 226 -29.74 -17.56 20.80
C ASP A 226 -28.90 -16.32 20.47
N ILE A 227 -28.49 -16.24 19.20
CA ILE A 227 -27.95 -15.04 18.56
C ILE A 227 -28.88 -14.66 17.41
N GLU A 228 -29.38 -13.44 17.41
CA GLU A 228 -30.19 -12.90 16.31
C GLU A 228 -29.42 -11.80 15.59
N ILE A 229 -29.27 -11.92 14.27
CA ILE A 229 -28.70 -10.89 13.40
C ILE A 229 -29.83 -10.36 12.51
N THR A 230 -30.03 -9.04 12.55
CA THR A 230 -30.96 -8.34 11.66
C THR A 230 -30.25 -7.32 10.80
N ALA A 231 -30.67 -7.18 9.55
CA ALA A 231 -30.14 -6.23 8.58
C ALA A 231 -31.14 -5.95 7.47
N GLY A 232 -30.98 -4.80 6.80
CA GLY A 232 -31.84 -4.36 5.70
C GLY A 232 -31.33 -4.72 4.31
N ASP A 233 -30.05 -5.06 4.19
CA ASP A 233 -29.38 -5.36 2.92
C ASP A 233 -28.35 -6.50 3.06
N GLU A 234 -27.76 -6.91 1.93
CA GLU A 234 -26.82 -8.01 1.85
C GLU A 234 -25.54 -7.75 2.66
N SER A 235 -24.98 -6.54 2.54
CA SER A 235 -23.74 -6.16 3.20
C SER A 235 -23.91 -6.04 4.72
N GLY A 236 -25.08 -5.63 5.21
CA GLY A 236 -25.40 -5.60 6.64
C GLY A 236 -25.38 -7.01 7.24
N PHE A 237 -26.01 -7.99 6.57
CA PHE A 237 -25.92 -9.39 7.00
C PHE A 237 -24.48 -9.89 6.98
N TYR A 238 -23.76 -9.61 5.90
CA TYR A 238 -22.36 -10.01 5.77
C TYR A 238 -21.50 -9.46 6.92
N TYR A 239 -21.54 -8.15 7.18
CA TYR A 239 -20.76 -7.53 8.25
C TYR A 239 -21.17 -7.97 9.65
N GLY A 240 -22.46 -8.26 9.89
CA GLY A 240 -22.92 -8.87 11.13
C GLY A 240 -22.31 -10.26 11.36
N LEU A 241 -22.25 -11.08 10.31
CA LEU A 241 -21.59 -12.38 10.36
C LEU A 241 -20.07 -12.26 10.54
N ILE A 242 -19.42 -11.27 9.90
CA ILE A 242 -17.99 -10.99 10.12
C ILE A 242 -17.73 -10.62 11.58
N SER A 243 -18.58 -9.79 12.21
CA SER A 243 -18.46 -9.46 13.63
C SER A 243 -18.57 -10.71 14.51
N LEU A 244 -19.51 -11.61 14.19
CA LEU A 244 -19.64 -12.87 14.92
C LEU A 244 -18.42 -13.79 14.75
N LEU A 245 -17.84 -13.86 13.54
CA LEU A 245 -16.58 -14.59 13.30
C LEU A 245 -15.44 -14.06 14.17
N GLN A 246 -15.28 -12.74 14.25
CA GLN A 246 -14.24 -12.13 15.10
C GLN A 246 -14.49 -12.40 16.58
N LEU A 247 -15.71 -12.15 17.07
CA LEU A 247 -16.06 -12.37 18.48
C LEU A 247 -15.82 -13.82 18.92
N ASN A 248 -16.15 -14.78 18.05
CA ASN A 248 -15.87 -16.19 18.27
C ASN A 248 -14.38 -16.46 18.52
N GLN A 249 -13.48 -15.73 17.85
CA GLN A 249 -12.03 -15.87 18.07
C GLN A 249 -11.55 -15.10 19.28
N THR A 250 -11.91 -13.82 19.41
CA THR A 250 -11.37 -12.91 20.45
C THR A 250 -11.88 -13.22 21.87
N TYR A 251 -12.96 -13.99 21.98
CA TYR A 251 -13.48 -14.53 23.25
C TYR A 251 -13.39 -16.05 23.36
N HIS A 252 -12.65 -16.72 22.46
CA HIS A 252 -12.46 -18.18 22.49
C HIS A 252 -13.79 -18.96 22.61
N GLN A 253 -14.75 -18.65 21.74
CA GLN A 253 -16.10 -19.24 21.65
C GLN A 253 -17.09 -18.85 22.75
N LEU A 254 -16.67 -18.17 23.83
CA LEU A 254 -17.55 -17.73 24.93
C LEU A 254 -17.80 -16.22 24.87
N ILE A 255 -18.70 -15.81 23.97
CA ILE A 255 -18.96 -14.40 23.71
C ILE A 255 -19.89 -13.78 24.77
N PRO A 256 -19.73 -12.50 25.16
CA PRO A 256 -20.60 -11.85 26.13
C PRO A 256 -22.02 -11.63 25.56
N CYS A 257 -23.04 -11.80 26.39
CA CYS A 257 -24.42 -11.44 26.04
C CYS A 257 -24.58 -9.92 25.93
N GLY A 258 -25.49 -9.46 25.08
CA GLY A 258 -25.75 -8.04 24.86
C GLY A 258 -26.32 -7.71 23.48
N SER A 259 -26.38 -6.42 23.16
CA SER A 259 -26.84 -5.92 21.87
C SER A 259 -25.77 -5.10 21.18
N ILE A 260 -25.47 -5.42 19.92
CA ILE A 260 -24.62 -4.65 19.02
C ILE A 260 -25.53 -3.97 18.01
N ILE A 261 -25.46 -2.64 17.91
CA ILE A 261 -26.08 -1.88 16.82
C ILE A 261 -24.94 -1.26 16.05
N ASP A 262 -24.85 -1.50 14.75
CA ASP A 262 -23.67 -1.12 14.00
C ASP A 262 -23.95 -0.63 12.57
N LYS A 263 -23.09 0.26 12.11
CA LYS A 263 -23.11 0.84 10.75
C LYS A 263 -21.75 1.49 10.46
N PRO A 264 -21.31 1.53 9.19
CA PRO A 264 -20.10 2.25 8.84
C PRO A 264 -20.28 3.77 9.00
N ARG A 265 -19.23 4.46 9.46
CA ARG A 265 -19.13 5.92 9.41
C ARG A 265 -19.00 6.43 7.99
N PHE A 266 -18.08 5.84 7.22
CA PHE A 266 -17.77 6.24 5.86
C PHE A 266 -18.15 5.17 4.83
N SER A 267 -18.60 5.61 3.65
CA SER A 267 -18.88 4.72 2.52
C SER A 267 -17.59 4.21 1.87
N TRP A 268 -16.51 5.00 1.89
CA TRP A 268 -15.18 4.62 1.41
C TRP A 268 -14.27 4.17 2.56
N ARG A 269 -13.89 2.89 2.58
CA ARG A 269 -12.97 2.32 3.58
C ARG A 269 -11.88 1.55 2.84
N GLY A 270 -10.86 2.28 2.41
CA GLY A 270 -9.94 1.83 1.38
C GLY A 270 -8.63 1.26 1.90
N GLN A 271 -8.09 0.29 1.17
CA GLN A 271 -6.68 -0.12 1.23
C GLN A 271 -6.11 -0.07 -0.19
N HIS A 272 -5.01 0.67 -0.34
CA HIS A 272 -4.21 0.73 -1.56
C HIS A 272 -3.04 -0.24 -1.50
N LEU A 273 -2.69 -0.84 -2.63
CA LEU A 273 -1.47 -1.61 -2.80
C LEU A 273 -0.77 -1.26 -4.12
N ASP A 274 0.48 -0.81 -3.99
CA ASP A 274 1.40 -0.64 -5.11
C ASP A 274 1.91 -2.01 -5.57
N THR A 275 1.53 -2.41 -6.78
CA THR A 275 2.00 -3.64 -7.42
C THR A 275 3.01 -3.40 -8.56
N VAL A 276 3.47 -2.16 -8.69
CA VAL A 276 4.45 -1.74 -9.69
C VAL A 276 5.84 -1.77 -9.10
N ARG A 277 6.07 -1.10 -7.97
CA ARG A 277 7.40 -1.07 -7.32
C ARG A 277 7.79 -2.45 -6.80
N HIS A 278 6.84 -3.29 -6.42
CA HIS A 278 7.03 -4.73 -6.23
C HIS A 278 5.86 -5.51 -6.84
N PHE A 279 6.15 -6.57 -7.60
CA PHE A 279 5.10 -7.43 -8.14
C PHE A 279 4.67 -8.44 -7.08
N TYR A 280 3.37 -8.50 -6.81
CA TYR A 280 2.78 -9.47 -5.88
C TYR A 280 2.17 -10.64 -6.64
N SER A 281 2.29 -11.84 -6.08
CA SER A 281 1.52 -12.98 -6.58
C SER A 281 0.02 -12.77 -6.39
N VAL A 282 -0.80 -13.37 -7.27
CA VAL A 282 -2.26 -13.34 -7.14
C VAL A 282 -2.69 -13.84 -5.76
N ASP A 283 -2.08 -14.93 -5.26
CA ASP A 283 -2.39 -15.48 -3.93
C ASP A 283 -2.20 -14.45 -2.81
N SER A 284 -1.16 -13.62 -2.87
CA SER A 284 -0.94 -12.54 -1.92
C SER A 284 -2.02 -11.46 -1.99
N LEU A 285 -2.48 -11.11 -3.20
CA LEU A 285 -3.62 -10.21 -3.38
C LEU A 285 -4.91 -10.80 -2.79
N LEU A 286 -5.16 -12.11 -3.02
CA LEU A 286 -6.32 -12.80 -2.46
C LEU A 286 -6.28 -12.85 -0.93
N LYS A 287 -5.10 -13.08 -0.33
CA LYS A 287 -4.91 -13.02 1.13
C LYS A 287 -5.21 -11.61 1.66
N LEU A 288 -4.73 -10.56 1.00
CA LEU A 288 -5.01 -9.18 1.40
C LEU A 288 -6.51 -8.88 1.36
N LEU A 289 -7.23 -9.29 0.31
CA LEU A 289 -8.67 -9.11 0.21
C LEU A 289 -9.43 -9.83 1.33
N ASP A 290 -8.98 -11.02 1.74
CA ASP A 290 -9.58 -11.73 2.88
C ASP A 290 -9.33 -10.98 4.21
N LEU A 291 -8.12 -10.44 4.42
CA LEU A 291 -7.80 -9.61 5.58
C LEU A 291 -8.65 -8.32 5.63
N MET A 292 -8.73 -7.61 4.50
CA MET A 292 -9.54 -6.39 4.36
C MET A 292 -10.99 -6.64 4.75
N SER A 293 -11.56 -7.74 4.26
CA SER A 293 -12.95 -8.12 4.53
C SER A 293 -13.20 -8.46 5.99
N LEU A 294 -12.25 -9.16 6.62
CA LEU A 294 -12.31 -9.45 8.07
C LEU A 294 -12.44 -8.16 8.89
N PHE A 295 -11.82 -7.06 8.44
CA PHE A 295 -11.87 -5.75 9.10
C PHE A 295 -12.83 -4.75 8.43
N LYS A 296 -13.77 -5.24 7.61
CA LYS A 296 -14.84 -4.45 6.99
C LYS A 296 -14.38 -3.31 6.07
N LEU A 297 -13.15 -3.37 5.55
CA LEU A 297 -12.69 -2.51 4.46
C LEU A 297 -13.36 -2.94 3.15
N ASN A 298 -13.74 -2.01 2.28
CA ASN A 298 -14.61 -2.28 1.13
C ASN A 298 -14.11 -1.73 -0.21
N LYS A 299 -12.95 -1.06 -0.24
CA LYS A 299 -12.35 -0.54 -1.47
C LYS A 299 -10.90 -1.02 -1.56
N PHE A 300 -10.59 -1.78 -2.61
CA PHE A 300 -9.22 -2.15 -2.95
C PHE A 300 -8.74 -1.23 -4.08
N HIS A 301 -7.84 -0.31 -3.76
CA HIS A 301 -7.21 0.56 -4.75
C HIS A 301 -5.96 -0.16 -5.29
N TRP A 302 -6.07 -0.66 -6.53
CA TRP A 302 -5.03 -1.46 -7.15
C TRP A 302 -4.16 -0.59 -8.05
N HIS A 303 -3.03 -0.15 -7.50
CA HIS A 303 -2.02 0.59 -8.23
C HIS A 303 -1.17 -0.37 -9.05
N GLY A 304 -1.45 -0.41 -10.35
CA GLY A 304 -0.87 -1.35 -11.30
C GLY A 304 -0.11 -0.70 -12.44
N VAL A 305 0.05 0.63 -12.44
CA VAL A 305 0.80 1.36 -13.46
C VAL A 305 1.59 2.51 -12.83
N ASP A 306 2.90 2.52 -13.07
CA ASP A 306 3.84 3.57 -12.66
C ASP A 306 5.07 3.54 -13.59
N ASP A 307 6.10 4.33 -13.28
CA ASP A 307 7.35 4.47 -14.02
C ASP A 307 7.97 3.13 -14.41
N GLU A 308 7.96 2.15 -13.51
CA GLU A 308 8.66 0.88 -13.68
C GLU A 308 7.86 -0.22 -14.34
N ALA A 309 6.53 -0.11 -14.45
CA ALA A 309 5.73 -1.11 -15.15
C ALA A 309 4.29 -0.69 -15.39
N PHE A 310 3.74 -1.18 -16.50
CA PHE A 310 2.32 -1.45 -16.66
C PHE A 310 2.03 -2.92 -16.32
N ARG A 311 1.23 -3.19 -15.29
CA ARG A 311 1.01 -4.56 -14.78
C ARG A 311 -0.20 -5.25 -15.38
N PHE A 312 -1.18 -4.52 -15.92
CA PHE A 312 -2.40 -5.12 -16.44
C PHE A 312 -2.21 -5.56 -17.88
N LYS A 313 -2.23 -6.87 -18.15
CA LYS A 313 -2.09 -7.38 -19.52
C LYS A 313 -3.45 -7.49 -20.17
N PHE A 314 -3.74 -6.57 -21.08
CA PHE A 314 -4.97 -6.56 -21.88
C PHE A 314 -4.76 -7.14 -23.29
N ASP A 315 -5.86 -7.33 -24.02
CA ASP A 315 -5.85 -8.07 -25.29
C ASP A 315 -5.49 -7.18 -26.50
N ARG A 316 -5.82 -5.88 -26.46
CA ARG A 316 -5.53 -4.95 -27.58
C ARG A 316 -4.10 -4.43 -27.52
N ASN A 317 -3.56 -4.21 -26.33
CA ASN A 317 -2.20 -3.70 -26.10
C ASN A 317 -1.35 -4.63 -25.20
N PRO A 318 -1.25 -5.94 -25.49
CA PRO A 318 -0.58 -6.91 -24.61
C PRO A 318 0.93 -6.67 -24.49
N GLU A 319 1.55 -6.01 -25.48
CA GLU A 319 2.96 -5.68 -25.52
C GLU A 319 3.35 -4.69 -24.43
N VAL A 320 2.45 -3.79 -24.02
CA VAL A 320 2.70 -2.78 -22.98
C VAL A 320 3.09 -3.49 -21.69
N ALA A 321 2.20 -4.36 -21.18
CA ALA A 321 2.46 -5.10 -19.96
C ALA A 321 3.59 -6.12 -20.11
N THR A 322 3.70 -6.77 -21.27
CA THR A 322 4.71 -7.82 -21.48
C THR A 322 6.13 -7.23 -21.47
N ALA A 323 6.34 -6.11 -22.17
CA ALA A 323 7.66 -5.47 -22.28
C ALA A 323 8.12 -4.83 -20.96
N THR A 324 7.19 -4.27 -20.18
CA THR A 324 7.50 -3.66 -18.88
C THR A 324 7.38 -4.62 -17.69
N SER A 325 7.01 -5.88 -17.93
CA SER A 325 6.72 -6.85 -16.85
C SER A 325 7.91 -7.10 -15.93
N LYS A 326 9.14 -6.98 -16.43
CA LYS A 326 10.36 -7.31 -15.68
C LYS A 326 11.36 -6.17 -15.67
N ARG A 327 12.09 -6.09 -14.56
CA ARG A 327 13.29 -5.27 -14.38
C ARG A 327 14.50 -6.15 -14.09
N GLY A 328 15.68 -5.64 -14.40
CA GLY A 328 16.93 -6.40 -14.27
C GLY A 328 18.06 -5.74 -15.04
N ASN A 329 19.28 -6.24 -14.85
CA ASN A 329 20.45 -5.72 -15.56
C ASN A 329 20.30 -5.94 -17.09
N GLY A 330 20.39 -4.85 -17.85
CA GLY A 330 20.24 -4.87 -19.32
C GLY A 330 18.80 -4.96 -19.83
N LEU A 331 17.79 -4.89 -18.96
CA LEU A 331 16.38 -4.78 -19.36
C LEU A 331 15.95 -3.33 -19.55
N LEU A 332 14.75 -3.15 -20.12
CA LEU A 332 14.11 -1.84 -20.31
C LEU A 332 14.10 -1.04 -19.00
N VAL A 333 13.66 -1.71 -17.92
CA VAL A 333 13.65 -1.14 -16.58
C VAL A 333 14.85 -1.70 -15.82
N PRO A 334 15.75 -0.82 -15.32
CA PRO A 334 16.93 -1.27 -14.59
C PRO A 334 16.56 -1.85 -13.22
N PRO A 335 17.49 -2.53 -12.53
CA PRO A 335 17.23 -3.17 -11.25
C PRO A 335 17.15 -2.16 -10.09
N VAL A 336 16.08 -1.36 -10.11
CA VAL A 336 15.69 -0.41 -9.07
C VAL A 336 15.12 -1.14 -7.84
N PHE A 337 14.97 -0.38 -6.75
CA PHE A 337 14.47 -0.80 -5.44
C PHE A 337 15.23 -1.95 -4.79
N GLY A 338 16.40 -2.33 -5.30
CA GLY A 338 17.19 -3.41 -4.74
C GLY A 338 16.79 -4.80 -5.21
N SER A 339 16.11 -4.90 -6.36
CA SER A 339 15.74 -6.15 -7.01
C SER A 339 16.94 -7.04 -7.40
N GLY A 340 18.14 -6.48 -7.46
CA GLY A 340 19.35 -7.20 -7.86
C GLY A 340 19.44 -7.40 -9.38
N PRO A 341 20.52 -8.01 -9.88
CA PRO A 341 20.79 -8.05 -11.32
C PRO A 341 19.82 -8.92 -12.12
N ASP A 342 19.21 -9.93 -11.48
CA ASP A 342 18.36 -10.91 -12.14
C ASP A 342 17.01 -10.32 -12.56
N ALA A 343 16.44 -10.86 -13.64
CA ALA A 343 15.14 -10.45 -14.13
C ALA A 343 14.03 -10.81 -13.13
N THR A 344 13.36 -9.80 -12.57
CA THR A 344 12.26 -9.96 -11.60
C THR A 344 11.05 -9.11 -11.97
N GLY A 345 9.86 -9.53 -11.54
CA GLY A 345 8.58 -8.87 -11.82
C GLY A 345 7.54 -9.80 -12.44
N GLY A 346 6.48 -9.21 -12.96
CA GLY A 346 5.37 -9.92 -13.61
C GLY A 346 4.32 -8.94 -14.15
N CYS A 347 3.27 -9.50 -14.73
CA CYS A 347 2.05 -8.80 -15.10
C CYS A 347 0.87 -9.71 -14.79
N TYR A 348 -0.31 -9.15 -14.58
CA TYR A 348 -1.56 -9.87 -14.35
C TYR A 348 -2.28 -10.02 -15.68
N ASP A 349 -2.55 -11.27 -16.07
CA ASP A 349 -3.40 -11.51 -17.23
C ASP A 349 -4.89 -11.41 -16.88
N ARG A 350 -5.74 -11.63 -17.88
CA ARG A 350 -7.20 -11.59 -17.73
C ARG A 350 -7.72 -12.59 -16.69
N GLU A 351 -7.13 -13.78 -16.60
CA GLU A 351 -7.55 -14.78 -15.62
C GLU A 351 -7.17 -14.34 -14.20
N ASP A 352 -5.96 -13.81 -14.02
CA ASP A 352 -5.48 -13.26 -12.76
C ASP A 352 -6.35 -12.10 -12.27
N MET A 353 -6.63 -11.13 -13.15
CA MET A 353 -7.50 -9.99 -12.83
C MET A 353 -8.92 -10.45 -12.45
N HIS A 354 -9.50 -11.41 -13.20
CA HIS A 354 -10.81 -11.96 -12.84
C HIS A 354 -10.79 -12.71 -11.50
N LYS A 355 -9.73 -13.44 -11.15
CA LYS A 355 -9.60 -14.09 -9.83
C LYS A 355 -9.64 -13.05 -8.71
N VAL A 356 -8.90 -11.96 -8.85
CA VAL A 356 -8.87 -10.88 -7.84
C VAL A 356 -10.21 -10.17 -7.75
N ILE A 357 -10.82 -9.78 -8.88
CA ILE A 357 -12.13 -9.12 -8.93
C ILE A 357 -13.22 -10.01 -8.30
N ASN A 358 -13.27 -11.29 -8.65
CA ASN A 358 -14.25 -12.21 -8.11
C ASN A 358 -14.06 -12.44 -6.60
N ARG A 359 -12.82 -12.53 -6.13
CA ARG A 359 -12.53 -12.63 -4.70
C ARG A 359 -12.95 -11.37 -3.95
N ALA A 360 -12.65 -10.19 -4.50
CA ALA A 360 -13.03 -8.92 -3.91
C ALA A 360 -14.55 -8.81 -3.79
N SER A 361 -15.29 -9.12 -4.87
CA SER A 361 -16.75 -9.13 -4.88
C SER A 361 -17.33 -10.09 -3.83
N ALA A 362 -16.81 -11.32 -3.73
CA ALA A 362 -17.22 -12.28 -2.70
C ALA A 362 -16.95 -11.79 -1.26
N ASN A 363 -16.04 -10.84 -1.11
CA ASN A 363 -15.65 -10.22 0.15
C ASN A 363 -16.30 -8.85 0.38
N PHE A 364 -17.28 -8.46 -0.44
CA PHE A 364 -17.92 -7.13 -0.39
C PHE A 364 -16.91 -5.98 -0.54
N ILE A 365 -15.91 -6.19 -1.40
CA ILE A 365 -14.87 -5.23 -1.77
C ILE A 365 -15.01 -4.90 -3.25
N GLU A 366 -14.98 -3.62 -3.58
CA GLU A 366 -14.85 -3.15 -4.96
C GLU A 366 -13.39 -2.88 -5.29
N VAL A 367 -12.96 -3.32 -6.48
CA VAL A 367 -11.61 -3.08 -7.00
C VAL A 367 -11.63 -1.83 -7.88
N MET A 368 -10.84 -0.82 -7.52
CA MET A 368 -10.58 0.36 -8.34
C MET A 368 -9.15 0.26 -8.91
N PRO A 369 -8.96 0.10 -10.23
CA PRO A 369 -7.65 0.14 -10.83
C PRO A 369 -7.13 1.58 -10.95
N GLU A 370 -5.81 1.74 -10.93
CA GLU A 370 -5.15 2.99 -11.25
C GLU A 370 -4.29 2.91 -12.51
N PHE A 371 -4.43 3.94 -13.35
CA PHE A 371 -3.49 4.26 -14.41
C PHE A 371 -2.94 5.66 -14.14
N ASP A 372 -1.73 5.71 -13.58
CA ASP A 372 -1.10 6.97 -13.19
C ASP A 372 -0.66 7.80 -14.40
N LEU A 373 -1.12 9.05 -14.47
CA LEU A 373 -1.01 9.93 -15.62
C LEU A 373 -0.93 11.40 -15.16
N PRO A 374 -0.25 12.30 -15.91
CA PRO A 374 0.67 12.03 -17.00
C PRO A 374 2.12 11.74 -16.53
N GLY A 375 2.44 11.97 -15.25
CA GLY A 375 3.70 11.55 -14.64
C GLY A 375 3.78 10.03 -14.51
N HIS A 376 4.85 9.48 -13.93
CA HIS A 376 4.91 8.05 -13.60
C HIS A 376 4.78 7.10 -14.82
N ASN A 377 5.40 7.45 -15.96
CA ASN A 377 5.27 6.70 -17.21
C ASN A 377 6.61 6.39 -17.92
N MET A 378 7.75 6.39 -17.21
CA MET A 378 9.08 6.15 -17.79
C MET A 378 9.17 4.91 -18.70
N ALA A 379 8.69 3.75 -18.24
CA ALA A 379 8.76 2.51 -19.02
C ALA A 379 7.87 2.55 -20.27
N LEU A 380 6.69 3.19 -20.17
CA LEU A 380 5.77 3.36 -21.29
C LEU A 380 6.37 4.26 -22.37
N ILE A 381 6.95 5.38 -21.98
CA ILE A 381 7.66 6.33 -22.86
C ILE A 381 8.88 5.67 -23.52
N SER A 382 9.63 4.87 -22.75
CA SER A 382 10.79 4.16 -23.27
C SER A 382 10.40 3.14 -24.36
N LEU A 383 9.20 2.55 -24.24
CA LEU A 383 8.64 1.63 -25.24
C LEU A 383 8.06 2.36 -26.46
N PHE A 384 7.41 3.50 -26.24
CA PHE A 384 6.79 4.34 -27.28
C PHE A 384 7.31 5.78 -27.22
N PRO A 385 8.46 6.07 -27.87
CA PRO A 385 9.05 7.41 -27.81
C PRO A 385 8.16 8.53 -28.38
N GLY A 386 7.19 8.21 -29.25
CA GLY A 386 6.24 9.19 -29.81
C GLY A 386 5.18 9.69 -28.83
N LEU A 387 5.14 9.15 -27.61
CA LEU A 387 4.39 9.72 -26.47
C LEU A 387 4.99 11.04 -25.96
N ARG A 388 6.18 11.40 -26.43
CA ARG A 388 6.84 12.68 -26.19
C ARG A 388 7.01 13.46 -27.48
N ASP A 389 7.11 14.77 -27.33
CA ASP A 389 7.47 15.66 -28.42
C ASP A 389 8.99 15.55 -28.69
N PRO A 390 9.42 15.09 -29.88
CA PRO A 390 10.83 14.93 -30.20
C PRO A 390 11.59 16.27 -30.29
N GLU A 391 10.87 17.40 -30.37
CA GLU A 391 11.45 18.75 -30.32
C GLU A 391 11.47 19.34 -28.90
N ASP A 392 10.97 18.61 -27.89
CA ASP A 392 11.00 19.04 -26.50
C ASP A 392 12.44 19.07 -25.96
N GLN A 393 12.85 20.23 -25.45
CA GLN A 393 14.17 20.44 -24.83
C GLN A 393 14.08 20.64 -23.32
N SER A 394 12.94 20.29 -22.73
CA SER A 394 12.73 20.30 -21.28
C SER A 394 13.73 19.36 -20.60
N CYS A 395 14.14 19.73 -19.39
CA CYS A 395 15.11 18.98 -18.59
C CYS A 395 14.48 18.51 -17.28
N GLU A 396 13.30 17.90 -17.37
CA GLU A 396 12.58 17.44 -16.19
C GLU A 396 13.26 16.23 -15.53
N VAL A 397 13.19 16.21 -14.22
CA VAL A 397 13.58 15.08 -13.38
C VAL A 397 12.47 14.90 -12.34
N SER A 398 11.90 13.69 -12.29
CA SER A 398 10.84 13.36 -11.33
C SER A 398 11.36 13.30 -9.90
N VAL A 399 10.45 13.23 -8.93
CA VAL A 399 10.78 13.09 -7.50
C VAL A 399 11.60 11.81 -7.25
N GLN A 400 11.31 10.75 -7.99
CA GLN A 400 11.98 9.45 -7.96
C GLN A 400 13.36 9.49 -8.64
N GLY A 401 13.63 10.52 -9.45
CA GLY A 401 14.89 10.71 -10.14
C GLY A 401 14.95 10.18 -11.58
N TYR A 402 13.79 9.96 -12.20
CA TYR A 402 13.74 9.62 -13.62
C TYR A 402 13.72 10.89 -14.46
N SER A 403 14.54 10.91 -15.50
CA SER A 403 14.40 11.88 -16.58
C SER A 403 13.32 11.39 -17.54
N GLU A 404 12.61 12.34 -18.15
CA GLU A 404 11.69 12.07 -19.24
C GLU A 404 10.50 11.15 -18.90
N ASN A 405 10.03 11.16 -17.66
CA ASN A 405 9.01 10.23 -17.17
C ASN A 405 7.55 10.68 -17.37
N THR A 406 7.35 11.85 -17.96
CA THR A 406 6.04 12.49 -18.10
C THR A 406 5.57 12.44 -19.56
N LEU A 407 4.36 11.92 -19.80
CA LEU A 407 3.74 11.88 -21.14
C LEU A 407 3.52 13.29 -21.67
N ASN A 408 3.51 13.49 -22.99
CA ASN A 408 3.18 14.79 -23.59
C ASN A 408 1.72 14.83 -24.08
N PRO A 409 0.82 15.61 -23.43
CA PRO A 409 -0.59 15.71 -23.81
C PRO A 409 -0.87 16.37 -25.17
N ALA A 410 0.14 16.92 -25.86
CA ALA A 410 -0.03 17.47 -27.20
C ALA A 410 0.21 16.43 -28.31
N MET A 411 0.72 15.25 -27.97
CA MET A 411 1.05 14.21 -28.95
C MET A 411 -0.18 13.35 -29.30
N PRO A 412 -0.48 13.13 -30.59
CA PRO A 412 -1.58 12.27 -31.00
C PRO A 412 -1.45 10.81 -30.53
N GLU A 413 -0.22 10.29 -30.48
CA GLU A 413 0.06 8.92 -30.02
C GLU A 413 -0.27 8.75 -28.54
N THR A 414 -0.04 9.78 -27.71
CA THR A 414 -0.45 9.80 -26.29
C THR A 414 -1.93 9.52 -26.15
N PHE A 415 -2.79 10.24 -26.87
CA PHE A 415 -4.23 9.99 -26.79
C PHE A 415 -4.63 8.62 -27.34
N SER A 416 -4.08 8.23 -28.50
CA SER A 416 -4.45 6.95 -29.12
C SER A 416 -4.15 5.76 -28.20
N LEU A 417 -3.00 5.77 -27.52
CA LEU A 417 -2.61 4.69 -26.60
C LEU A 417 -3.38 4.77 -25.28
N VAL A 418 -3.38 5.94 -24.64
CA VAL A 418 -3.98 6.11 -23.30
C VAL A 418 -5.49 5.91 -23.34
N GLU A 419 -6.22 6.43 -24.34
CA GLU A 419 -7.66 6.20 -24.44
C GLU A 419 -7.98 4.71 -24.68
N SER A 420 -7.15 4.00 -25.48
CA SER A 420 -7.34 2.57 -25.68
C SER A 420 -7.13 1.77 -24.39
N LEU A 421 -6.12 2.11 -23.59
CA LEU A 421 -5.84 1.44 -22.32
C LEU A 421 -6.92 1.75 -21.27
N ILE A 422 -7.43 2.99 -21.23
CA ILE A 422 -8.58 3.38 -20.40
C ILE A 422 -9.83 2.57 -20.78
N ASP A 423 -10.11 2.38 -22.07
CA ASP A 423 -11.25 1.55 -22.50
C ASP A 423 -11.10 0.10 -22.00
N GLU A 424 -9.90 -0.47 -22.05
CA GLU A 424 -9.65 -1.83 -21.56
C GLU A 424 -9.76 -1.94 -20.04
N LEU A 425 -9.32 -0.92 -19.29
CA LEU A 425 -9.53 -0.81 -17.84
C LEU A 425 -11.03 -0.73 -17.51
N CYS A 426 -11.78 0.12 -18.21
CA CYS A 426 -13.22 0.25 -18.02
C CYS A 426 -13.98 -1.05 -18.31
N ASP A 427 -13.56 -1.82 -19.32
CA ASP A 427 -14.14 -3.12 -19.67
C ASP A 427 -13.81 -4.21 -18.63
N MET A 428 -12.57 -4.25 -18.14
CA MET A 428 -12.11 -5.28 -17.21
C MET A 428 -12.71 -5.11 -15.80
N PHE A 429 -12.73 -3.89 -15.28
CA PHE A 429 -13.04 -3.65 -13.88
C PHE A 429 -14.51 -3.23 -13.69
N PRO A 430 -15.30 -4.00 -12.91
CA PRO A 430 -16.74 -3.74 -12.78
C PRO A 430 -17.07 -2.54 -11.87
N GLY A 431 -16.15 -2.12 -11.01
CA GLY A 431 -16.32 -0.99 -10.08
C GLY A 431 -16.66 0.32 -10.78
N GLU A 432 -17.18 1.29 -10.03
CA GLU A 432 -17.65 2.54 -10.62
C GLU A 432 -16.51 3.48 -11.03
N TYR A 433 -15.34 3.34 -10.41
CA TYR A 433 -14.24 4.27 -10.52
C TYR A 433 -13.04 3.70 -11.29
N ILE A 434 -12.40 4.56 -12.08
CA ILE A 434 -11.04 4.38 -12.59
C ILE A 434 -10.19 5.53 -12.02
N HIS A 435 -9.06 5.22 -11.39
CA HIS A 435 -8.12 6.22 -10.91
C HIS A 435 -7.16 6.61 -12.04
N LEU A 436 -7.06 7.90 -12.35
CA LEU A 436 -6.21 8.43 -13.43
C LEU A 436 -4.91 9.06 -12.92
N GLY A 437 -4.52 8.77 -11.67
CA GLY A 437 -3.36 9.35 -11.02
C GLY A 437 -3.46 10.87 -10.90
N GLY A 438 -2.40 11.56 -11.30
CA GLY A 438 -2.35 13.02 -11.39
C GLY A 438 -1.31 13.67 -10.48
N ASP A 439 -0.59 12.88 -9.69
CA ASP A 439 0.43 13.33 -8.76
C ASP A 439 1.79 13.57 -9.43
N GLU A 440 2.63 14.30 -8.70
CA GLU A 440 4.07 14.48 -8.91
C GLU A 440 4.56 14.71 -10.36
N VAL A 441 3.76 15.38 -11.21
CA VAL A 441 4.20 15.82 -12.55
C VAL A 441 5.54 16.55 -12.42
N ALA A 442 6.57 16.02 -13.10
CA ALA A 442 7.93 16.42 -12.84
C ALA A 442 8.13 17.94 -13.08
N PRO A 443 8.87 18.65 -12.20
CA PRO A 443 9.23 20.03 -12.43
C PRO A 443 9.91 20.19 -13.80
N GLU A 444 9.64 21.30 -14.48
CA GLU A 444 10.11 21.60 -15.85
C GLU A 444 9.45 20.81 -17.00
N SER A 445 8.55 19.86 -16.72
CA SER A 445 7.82 19.14 -17.77
C SER A 445 7.16 20.10 -18.77
N TRP A 446 7.41 19.85 -20.05
CA TRP A 446 6.86 20.58 -21.20
C TRP A 446 7.19 22.09 -21.26
N THR A 447 8.13 22.57 -20.46
CA THR A 447 8.49 24.00 -20.42
C THR A 447 9.12 24.48 -21.73
N LYS A 448 9.65 23.56 -22.54
CA LYS A 448 10.27 23.83 -23.84
C LYS A 448 9.75 22.91 -24.95
N SER A 449 8.51 22.41 -24.85
CA SER A 449 7.85 21.65 -25.94
C SER A 449 7.07 22.58 -26.86
N PRO A 450 7.44 22.69 -28.16
CA PRO A 450 6.66 23.43 -29.14
C PRO A 450 5.22 22.91 -29.28
N ALA A 451 5.00 21.59 -29.23
CA ALA A 451 3.67 21.02 -29.33
C ALA A 451 2.76 21.47 -28.18
N ILE A 452 3.32 21.56 -26.97
CA ILE A 452 2.59 22.01 -25.79
C ILE A 452 2.30 23.52 -25.84
N ASP A 453 3.18 24.34 -26.42
CA ASP A 453 2.90 25.77 -26.60
C ASP A 453 1.73 26.01 -27.58
N VAL A 454 1.61 25.17 -28.61
CA VAL A 454 0.43 25.16 -29.48
C VAL A 454 -0.82 24.75 -28.71
N LEU A 455 -0.73 23.71 -27.87
CA LEU A 455 -1.84 23.24 -27.02
C LEU A 455 -2.30 24.34 -26.04
N LYS A 456 -1.35 24.98 -25.33
CA LYS A 456 -1.61 26.09 -24.41
C LYS A 456 -2.34 27.22 -25.11
N THR A 457 -1.89 27.60 -26.31
CA THR A 457 -2.53 28.66 -27.11
C THR A 457 -3.96 28.27 -27.50
N LYS A 458 -4.16 27.04 -27.97
CA LYS A 458 -5.46 26.53 -28.43
C LYS A 458 -6.49 26.47 -27.30
N HIS A 459 -6.07 26.04 -26.10
CA HIS A 459 -6.95 25.80 -24.95
C HIS A 459 -6.85 26.86 -23.85
N ARG A 460 -6.11 27.95 -24.09
CA ARG A 460 -5.91 29.08 -23.15
C ARG A 460 -5.35 28.64 -21.79
N LEU A 461 -4.37 27.73 -21.83
CA LEU A 461 -3.69 27.20 -20.64
C LEU A 461 -2.44 28.02 -20.35
N ASN A 462 -2.17 28.37 -19.09
CA ASN A 462 -1.10 29.30 -18.75
C ASN A 462 0.22 28.60 -18.40
N ASN A 463 0.15 27.40 -17.83
CA ASN A 463 1.31 26.70 -17.27
C ASN A 463 1.13 25.17 -17.31
N GLY A 464 2.15 24.43 -16.86
CA GLY A 464 2.11 22.96 -16.83
C GLY A 464 0.99 22.36 -15.97
N LYS A 465 0.61 23.01 -14.85
CA LYS A 465 -0.51 22.55 -14.02
C LYS A 465 -1.85 22.66 -14.75
N ASP A 466 -2.05 23.76 -15.49
CA ASP A 466 -3.23 23.90 -16.37
C ASP A 466 -3.25 22.80 -17.44
N VAL A 467 -2.09 22.44 -18.00
CA VAL A 467 -1.95 21.35 -19.00
C VAL A 467 -2.26 19.99 -18.40
N ALA A 468 -1.69 19.65 -17.24
CA ALA A 468 -1.94 18.38 -16.55
C ALA A 468 -3.41 18.23 -16.17
N SER A 469 -3.98 19.25 -15.53
CA SER A 469 -5.39 19.26 -15.15
C SER A 469 -6.31 19.18 -16.39
N TRP A 470 -5.98 19.88 -17.49
CA TRP A 470 -6.71 19.78 -18.75
C TRP A 470 -6.66 18.37 -19.33
N PHE A 471 -5.49 17.72 -19.27
CA PHE A 471 -5.31 16.37 -19.77
C PHE A 471 -6.15 15.36 -18.98
N ILE A 472 -6.11 15.41 -17.65
CA ILE A 472 -6.95 14.57 -16.81
C ILE A 472 -8.43 14.80 -17.09
N ASN A 473 -8.90 16.07 -17.17
CA ASN A 473 -10.29 16.36 -17.54
C ASN A 473 -10.69 15.77 -18.89
N LYS A 474 -9.80 15.82 -19.89
CA LYS A 474 -10.03 15.22 -21.21
C LYS A 474 -10.22 13.71 -21.10
N LEU A 475 -9.35 13.03 -20.36
CA LEU A 475 -9.42 11.59 -20.14
C LEU A 475 -10.61 11.17 -19.27
N SER A 476 -11.01 12.00 -18.30
CA SER A 476 -12.23 11.79 -17.52
C SER A 476 -13.46 11.72 -18.41
N LYS A 477 -13.53 12.50 -19.50
CA LYS A 477 -14.62 12.37 -20.48
C LYS A 477 -14.61 11.02 -21.20
N ARG A 478 -13.44 10.40 -21.40
CA ARG A 478 -13.36 9.03 -21.93
C ARG A 478 -13.83 7.99 -20.91
N VAL A 479 -13.49 8.17 -19.64
CA VAL A 479 -13.98 7.33 -18.53
C VAL A 479 -15.52 7.44 -18.43
N GLU A 480 -16.06 8.66 -18.45
CA GLU A 480 -17.52 8.93 -18.47
C GLU A 480 -18.21 8.29 -19.69
N PHE A 481 -17.59 8.35 -20.87
CA PHE A 481 -18.10 7.70 -22.09
C PHE A 481 -18.25 6.17 -21.93
N ASN A 482 -17.42 5.56 -21.08
CA ASN A 482 -17.50 4.14 -20.72
C ASN A 482 -18.42 3.87 -19.50
N ASN A 483 -19.25 4.84 -19.09
CA ASN A 483 -20.17 4.78 -17.95
C ASN A 483 -19.48 4.55 -16.61
N LYS A 484 -18.25 5.07 -16.46
CA LYS A 484 -17.48 5.05 -15.21
C LYS A 484 -17.27 6.47 -14.69
N LYS A 485 -16.83 6.59 -13.45
CA LYS A 485 -16.46 7.84 -12.77
C LYS A 485 -14.95 7.93 -12.64
N THR A 486 -14.42 9.14 -12.60
CA THR A 486 -12.98 9.35 -12.40
C THR A 486 -12.65 9.53 -10.93
N ALA A 487 -11.54 8.91 -10.51
CA ALA A 487 -10.81 9.28 -9.31
C ALA A 487 -9.41 9.78 -9.69
N SER A 488 -8.82 10.64 -8.85
CA SER A 488 -7.47 11.19 -9.08
C SER A 488 -6.83 11.65 -7.77
N TRP A 489 -5.51 11.78 -7.75
CA TRP A 489 -4.80 12.50 -6.70
C TRP A 489 -5.17 13.97 -6.69
N GLN A 490 -4.99 14.63 -5.55
CA GLN A 490 -5.37 16.03 -5.33
C GLN A 490 -4.83 17.01 -6.39
N GLU A 491 -3.63 16.76 -6.90
CA GLU A 491 -2.95 17.60 -7.90
C GLU A 491 -3.70 17.70 -9.23
N ALA A 492 -4.63 16.78 -9.53
CA ALA A 492 -5.45 16.85 -10.74
C ALA A 492 -6.30 18.13 -10.82
N GLU A 493 -6.54 18.82 -9.69
CA GLU A 493 -7.28 20.08 -9.61
C GLU A 493 -6.40 21.30 -9.30
N ASP A 494 -5.07 21.19 -9.37
CA ASP A 494 -4.14 22.32 -9.17
C ASP A 494 -4.21 23.36 -10.31
N GLY A 495 -4.71 22.96 -11.48
CA GLY A 495 -4.87 23.83 -12.65
C GLY A 495 -6.05 24.78 -12.53
N GLN A 496 -5.89 26.01 -13.02
CA GLN A 496 -6.89 27.08 -12.94
C GLN A 496 -7.75 27.21 -14.21
N HIS A 497 -7.73 26.22 -15.10
CA HIS A 497 -8.59 26.23 -16.28
C HIS A 497 -10.05 25.91 -15.91
N HIS A 498 -10.99 26.61 -16.53
CA HIS A 498 -12.42 26.54 -16.16
C HIS A 498 -13.29 25.78 -17.16
N ASP A 499 -12.77 25.47 -18.35
CA ASP A 499 -13.51 24.80 -19.40
C ASP A 499 -13.44 23.27 -19.22
N ASP A 500 -14.55 22.57 -19.50
CA ASP A 500 -14.64 21.11 -19.56
C ASP A 500 -14.25 20.34 -18.27
N LYS A 501 -14.35 20.98 -17.09
CA LYS A 501 -14.14 20.29 -15.81
C LYS A 501 -15.11 19.10 -15.65
N SER A 502 -14.56 17.99 -15.17
CA SER A 502 -15.30 16.77 -14.82
C SER A 502 -15.36 16.61 -13.31
N GLU A 503 -16.45 16.03 -12.81
CA GLU A 503 -16.56 15.63 -11.41
C GLU A 503 -15.63 14.44 -11.14
N LYS A 504 -14.83 14.53 -10.06
CA LYS A 504 -13.88 13.50 -9.66
C LYS A 504 -13.95 13.26 -8.17
N LEU A 505 -13.62 12.03 -7.77
CA LEU A 505 -13.28 11.73 -6.38
C LEU A 505 -11.79 12.01 -6.18
N LEU A 506 -11.43 12.91 -5.28
CA LEU A 506 -10.04 13.32 -5.06
C LEU A 506 -9.41 12.60 -3.87
N PHE A 507 -8.20 12.10 -4.05
CA PHE A 507 -7.40 11.46 -3.02
C PHE A 507 -6.39 12.46 -2.50
N SER A 508 -6.59 12.92 -1.25
CA SER A 508 -5.71 13.93 -0.65
C SER A 508 -4.70 13.29 0.29
N TRP A 509 -3.44 13.36 -0.11
CA TRP A 509 -2.35 12.62 0.52
C TRP A 509 -1.29 13.48 1.18
N GLN A 510 -1.09 14.72 0.74
CA GLN A 510 0.05 15.53 1.17
C GLN A 510 0.01 15.86 2.66
N ASN A 511 -1.18 16.19 3.16
CA ASN A 511 -1.50 16.41 4.57
C ASN A 511 -3.01 16.58 4.77
N LEU A 512 -3.47 16.53 6.02
CA LEU A 512 -4.89 16.73 6.36
C LEU A 512 -5.51 18.02 5.84
N GLU A 513 -4.80 19.14 5.97
CA GLU A 513 -5.33 20.46 5.61
C GLU A 513 -5.58 20.58 4.10
N SER A 514 -4.75 19.94 3.27
CA SER A 514 -4.97 19.88 1.82
C SER A 514 -6.31 19.21 1.47
N GLY A 515 -6.69 18.16 2.20
CA GLY A 515 -7.98 17.49 2.01
C GLY A 515 -9.15 18.33 2.50
N PHE A 516 -8.98 19.05 3.60
CA PHE A 516 -9.99 19.99 4.09
C PHE A 516 -10.21 21.17 3.14
N ASN A 517 -9.15 21.69 2.51
CA ASN A 517 -9.27 22.73 1.49
C ASN A 517 -10.12 22.26 0.31
N LEU A 518 -9.84 21.06 -0.23
CA LEU A 518 -10.66 20.48 -1.29
C LEU A 518 -12.12 20.28 -0.87
N ALA A 519 -12.35 19.82 0.36
CA ALA A 519 -13.70 19.67 0.91
C ALA A 519 -14.43 21.02 1.06
N ARG A 520 -13.73 22.10 1.46
CA ARG A 520 -14.28 23.47 1.52
C ARG A 520 -14.65 24.00 0.14
N GLU A 521 -13.90 23.61 -0.89
CA GLU A 521 -14.19 23.93 -2.29
C GLU A 521 -15.35 23.11 -2.89
N GLY A 522 -15.84 22.10 -2.16
CA GLY A 522 -17.01 21.30 -2.55
C GLY A 522 -16.69 19.97 -3.23
N TYR A 523 -15.41 19.63 -3.38
CA TYR A 523 -15.02 18.34 -3.95
C TYR A 523 -15.37 17.19 -3.01
N LYS A 524 -15.61 16.00 -3.59
CA LYS A 524 -15.66 14.76 -2.83
C LYS A 524 -14.24 14.25 -2.62
N VAL A 525 -13.88 13.96 -1.38
CA VAL A 525 -12.51 13.68 -0.97
C VAL A 525 -12.42 12.34 -0.23
N VAL A 526 -11.40 11.55 -0.56
CA VAL A 526 -10.88 10.47 0.27
C VAL A 526 -9.61 10.96 0.94
N LEU A 527 -9.58 10.94 2.28
CA LEU A 527 -8.40 11.36 3.03
C LEU A 527 -7.39 10.20 3.08
N CYS A 528 -6.17 10.49 2.66
CA CYS A 528 -5.03 9.58 2.71
C CYS A 528 -3.74 10.26 3.20
N PRO A 529 -3.79 11.04 4.29
CA PRO A 529 -2.64 11.83 4.75
C PRO A 529 -1.42 10.94 5.01
N ALA A 530 -0.34 11.22 4.29
CA ALA A 530 0.88 10.44 4.32
C ALA A 530 1.53 10.44 5.71
N GLU A 531 1.29 11.45 6.52
CA GLU A 531 1.80 11.53 7.88
C GLU A 531 1.06 10.60 8.89
N HIS A 532 -0.05 9.95 8.50
CA HIS A 532 -0.85 9.09 9.38
C HIS A 532 -1.11 7.68 8.85
N ILE A 533 -1.42 7.50 7.56
CA ILE A 533 -1.94 6.23 7.03
C ILE A 533 -1.21 5.72 5.78
N TYR A 534 0.06 6.11 5.62
CA TYR A 534 0.99 5.49 4.67
C TYR A 534 1.75 4.36 5.39
N PHE A 535 1.41 3.13 5.07
CA PHE A 535 1.93 1.92 5.69
C PHE A 535 3.32 1.52 5.17
N ASP A 536 3.84 2.17 4.15
CA ASP A 536 5.25 2.07 3.72
C ASP A 536 6.21 2.83 4.66
N MET A 537 5.68 3.72 5.52
CA MET A 537 6.46 4.44 6.52
C MET A 537 6.92 3.53 7.64
N ALA A 538 8.15 3.77 8.10
CA ALA A 538 8.74 3.13 9.27
C ALA A 538 7.87 3.35 10.52
N GLN A 539 7.82 2.33 11.39
CA GLN A 539 6.98 2.33 12.59
C GLN A 539 7.74 2.85 13.81
N SER A 540 9.06 2.89 13.75
CA SER A 540 9.98 3.37 14.76
C SER A 540 11.18 4.09 14.14
N ARG A 541 12.05 4.63 14.99
CA ARG A 541 13.35 5.21 14.58
C ARG A 541 14.51 4.21 14.67
N ASP A 542 14.22 2.93 14.93
CA ASP A 542 15.25 1.91 14.94
C ASP A 542 15.80 1.68 13.52
N TYR A 543 17.12 1.55 13.38
CA TYR A 543 17.76 1.35 12.08
C TYR A 543 17.44 -0.02 11.47
N ALA A 544 17.07 -1.00 12.32
CA ALA A 544 16.62 -2.31 11.90
C ALA A 544 15.16 -2.30 11.41
N ASP A 545 14.40 -1.24 11.68
CA ASP A 545 13.03 -1.11 11.19
C ASP A 545 13.01 -0.90 9.66
N ARG A 546 11.94 -1.38 9.02
CA ARG A 546 11.70 -1.25 7.58
C ARG A 546 10.82 -0.02 7.34
N GLY A 547 11.06 0.65 6.22
CA GLY A 547 10.15 1.63 5.66
C GLY A 547 10.82 2.94 5.35
N ALA A 548 10.14 3.76 4.55
CA ALA A 548 10.50 5.15 4.31
C ALA A 548 10.14 6.01 5.54
N ASN A 549 10.49 7.29 5.51
CA ASN A 549 10.10 8.21 6.58
C ASN A 549 10.02 9.67 6.08
N TRP A 550 9.78 9.85 4.78
CA TRP A 550 9.75 11.17 4.16
C TRP A 550 8.59 12.02 4.71
N ALA A 551 7.44 11.40 5.02
CA ALA A 551 6.31 12.06 5.66
C ALA A 551 6.46 12.06 7.18
N ALA A 552 6.66 10.87 7.76
CA ALA A 552 6.79 10.66 9.19
C ALA A 552 7.32 9.27 9.55
N VAL A 553 7.60 9.06 10.84
CA VAL A 553 7.52 7.73 11.47
C VAL A 553 6.08 7.54 11.93
N ILE A 554 5.47 6.40 11.61
CA ILE A 554 4.05 6.10 11.83
C ILE A 554 3.92 4.86 12.72
N PRO A 555 4.04 5.03 14.04
CA PRO A 555 3.70 3.98 15.00
C PRO A 555 2.18 3.73 14.99
N PHE A 556 1.76 2.64 15.62
CA PHE A 556 0.36 2.21 15.67
C PHE A 556 -0.61 3.32 16.10
N GLU A 557 -0.32 3.99 17.21
CA GLU A 557 -1.17 5.06 17.77
C GLU A 557 -1.43 6.19 16.75
N LYS A 558 -0.44 6.52 15.91
CA LYS A 558 -0.54 7.62 14.95
C LYS A 558 -1.54 7.35 13.82
N VAL A 559 -1.83 6.09 13.54
CA VAL A 559 -2.85 5.64 12.59
C VAL A 559 -4.27 5.86 13.15
N VAL A 560 -4.41 5.97 14.48
CA VAL A 560 -5.68 6.08 15.19
C VAL A 560 -5.92 7.52 15.67
N ASP A 561 -4.93 8.11 16.32
CA ASP A 561 -5.08 9.36 17.07
C ASP A 561 -4.80 10.58 16.20
N TRP A 562 -5.74 10.86 15.30
CA TRP A 562 -5.73 12.05 14.45
C TRP A 562 -7.14 12.59 14.19
N PRO A 563 -7.29 13.92 13.99
CA PRO A 563 -8.57 14.55 13.75
C PRO A 563 -9.00 14.33 12.29
N ILE A 564 -9.73 13.23 12.03
CA ILE A 564 -10.22 12.91 10.67
C ILE A 564 -11.11 14.03 10.14
N ILE A 565 -12.01 14.50 10.99
CA ILE A 565 -12.85 15.67 10.75
C ILE A 565 -12.51 16.71 11.82
N PRO A 566 -12.21 17.97 11.44
CA PRO A 566 -11.89 19.01 12.40
C PRO A 566 -13.13 19.35 13.25
N ASN A 567 -12.98 19.36 14.57
CA ASN A 567 -14.09 19.64 15.50
C ASN A 567 -14.73 21.03 15.29
N ASN A 568 -13.98 21.97 14.72
CA ASN A 568 -14.43 23.33 14.42
C ASN A 568 -15.15 23.47 13.06
N GLU A 569 -15.10 22.46 12.19
CA GLU A 569 -15.78 22.46 10.88
C GLU A 569 -16.40 21.06 10.59
N PRO A 570 -17.35 20.59 11.43
CA PRO A 570 -17.97 19.27 11.27
C PRO A 570 -18.73 19.12 9.94
N GLU A 571 -19.14 20.22 9.31
CA GLU A 571 -19.83 20.24 8.01
C GLU A 571 -18.97 19.68 6.86
N LEU A 572 -17.64 19.67 6.99
CA LEU A 572 -16.73 19.12 5.99
C LEU A 572 -16.96 17.62 5.77
N GLU A 573 -17.44 16.90 6.79
CA GLU A 573 -17.70 15.46 6.69
C GLU A 573 -18.66 15.11 5.55
N SER A 574 -19.56 16.03 5.14
CA SER A 574 -20.45 15.84 3.98
C SER A 574 -19.71 15.71 2.64
N ASN A 575 -18.49 16.20 2.57
CA ASN A 575 -17.60 16.13 1.40
C ASN A 575 -16.50 15.08 1.55
N ILE A 576 -16.27 14.55 2.75
CA ILE A 576 -15.34 13.43 3.00
C ILE A 576 -16.07 12.09 2.78
N GLN A 577 -15.72 11.37 1.72
CA GLN A 577 -16.30 10.05 1.42
C GLN A 577 -15.73 8.94 2.32
N GLY A 578 -14.53 9.16 2.85
CA GLY A 578 -13.88 8.29 3.81
C GLY A 578 -12.37 8.40 3.79
N ILE A 579 -11.71 7.31 4.20
CA ILE A 579 -10.25 7.27 4.36
C ILE A 579 -9.64 6.05 3.66
N GLN A 580 -8.37 6.15 3.30
CA GLN A 580 -7.63 5.05 2.66
C GLN A 580 -6.19 4.94 3.15
N GLY A 581 -5.81 3.76 3.62
CA GLY A 581 -4.42 3.43 3.90
C GLY A 581 -3.67 3.05 2.63
N HIS A 582 -2.41 3.47 2.50
CA HIS A 582 -1.59 3.22 1.31
C HIS A 582 -0.37 2.39 1.65
N LEU A 583 -0.09 1.37 0.85
CA LEU A 583 1.20 0.66 0.91
C LEU A 583 1.94 0.82 -0.42
N TRP A 584 2.80 1.83 -0.48
CA TRP A 584 3.82 1.96 -1.52
C TRP A 584 4.94 0.94 -1.31
N CYS A 585 5.57 0.47 -2.39
CA CYS A 585 6.38 -0.76 -2.33
C CYS A 585 7.86 -0.57 -2.70
N GLU A 586 8.42 0.63 -2.65
CA GLU A 586 9.84 0.90 -2.92
C GLU A 586 10.79 0.17 -1.94
N THR A 587 10.31 -0.08 -0.71
CA THR A 587 11.10 -0.75 0.34
C THR A 587 10.70 -2.22 0.57
N ILE A 588 9.74 -2.73 -0.20
CA ILE A 588 9.17 -4.07 -0.07
C ILE A 588 9.66 -4.94 -1.22
N LEU A 589 10.37 -6.02 -0.91
CA LEU A 589 11.04 -6.88 -1.92
C LEU A 589 10.46 -8.29 -1.99
N LYS A 590 9.56 -8.62 -1.07
CA LYS A 590 8.90 -9.93 -0.99
C LYS A 590 7.48 -9.77 -0.50
N ASP A 591 6.57 -10.59 -1.02
CA ASP A 591 5.16 -10.57 -0.65
C ASP A 591 4.94 -10.66 0.87
N SER A 592 5.72 -11.47 1.58
CA SER A 592 5.61 -11.63 3.03
C SER A 592 5.94 -10.35 3.82
N GLU A 593 6.71 -9.43 3.25
CA GLU A 593 7.09 -8.19 3.92
C GLU A 593 5.88 -7.24 4.06
N MET A 594 4.90 -7.30 3.13
CA MET A 594 3.63 -6.58 3.22
C MET A 594 2.89 -6.86 4.53
N GLU A 595 2.89 -8.11 4.98
CA GLU A 595 2.08 -8.56 6.11
C GLU A 595 2.41 -7.75 7.38
N SER A 596 3.70 -7.62 7.68
CA SER A 596 4.22 -6.81 8.80
C SER A 596 4.11 -5.30 8.62
N MET A 597 4.03 -4.80 7.38
CA MET A 597 3.83 -3.37 7.14
C MET A 597 2.37 -2.97 7.38
N LEU A 598 1.42 -3.87 7.05
CA LEU A 598 -0.01 -3.66 7.26
C LEU A 598 -0.43 -3.97 8.70
N CYS A 599 -0.06 -5.12 9.26
CA CYS A 599 -0.50 -5.53 10.59
C CYS A 599 0.53 -5.15 11.67
N PRO A 600 0.09 -4.60 12.82
CA PRO A 600 -1.30 -4.43 13.23
C PRO A 600 -1.98 -3.13 12.76
N ARG A 601 -1.27 -2.18 12.15
CA ARG A 601 -1.79 -0.83 11.80
C ARG A 601 -3.10 -0.81 11.00
N ILE A 602 -3.39 -1.84 10.20
CA ILE A 602 -4.67 -1.99 9.49
C ILE A 602 -5.89 -2.00 10.43
N LEU A 603 -5.72 -2.43 11.69
CA LEU A 603 -6.76 -2.33 12.72
C LEU A 603 -7.13 -0.87 12.99
N GLY A 604 -6.15 0.03 13.05
CA GLY A 604 -6.36 1.45 13.27
C GLY A 604 -7.03 2.14 12.09
N LEU A 605 -6.70 1.73 10.86
CA LEU A 605 -7.41 2.16 9.65
C LEU A 605 -8.87 1.71 9.68
N ALA A 606 -9.12 0.43 9.97
CA ALA A 606 -10.47 -0.12 10.02
C ALA A 606 -11.32 0.56 11.11
N GLU A 607 -10.76 0.73 12.32
CA GLU A 607 -11.40 1.47 13.41
C GLU A 607 -11.77 2.91 12.97
N SER A 608 -10.81 3.62 12.37
CA SER A 608 -10.97 5.01 11.94
C SER A 608 -11.98 5.19 10.80
N ALA A 609 -12.07 4.20 9.90
CA ALA A 609 -12.96 4.24 8.75
C ALA A 609 -14.41 3.83 9.07
N TRP A 610 -14.61 3.06 10.15
CA TRP A 610 -15.91 2.48 10.49
C TRP A 610 -16.55 3.11 11.73
N SER A 611 -15.82 3.27 12.82
CA SER A 611 -16.38 3.72 14.11
C SER A 611 -16.72 5.21 14.08
N SER A 612 -17.81 5.60 14.75
CA SER A 612 -18.14 7.03 14.92
C SER A 612 -17.08 7.74 15.75
N GLU A 613 -16.92 9.05 15.57
CA GLU A 613 -15.91 9.82 16.32
C GLU A 613 -16.07 9.69 17.85
N SER A 614 -17.32 9.61 18.33
CA SER A 614 -17.63 9.46 19.75
C SER A 614 -17.20 8.11 20.36
N ASN A 615 -17.09 7.07 19.53
CA ASN A 615 -16.93 5.69 19.98
C ASN A 615 -15.65 5.03 19.44
N ARG A 616 -14.87 5.76 18.64
CA ARG A 616 -13.54 5.33 18.17
C ARG A 616 -12.57 5.25 19.35
N ARG A 617 -11.97 4.08 19.55
CA ARG A 617 -10.94 3.88 20.58
C ARG A 617 -9.72 4.74 20.32
N LYS A 618 -8.99 5.06 21.40
CA LYS A 618 -7.68 5.71 21.30
C LYS A 618 -6.59 4.70 20.95
N GLY A 619 -5.47 5.20 20.41
CA GLY A 619 -4.31 4.41 20.02
C GLY A 619 -3.89 3.37 21.06
N PRO A 620 -3.62 3.76 22.33
CA PRO A 620 -3.20 2.83 23.37
C PRO A 620 -4.22 1.73 23.68
N GLU A 621 -5.53 2.04 23.63
CA GLU A 621 -6.59 1.08 23.90
C GLU A 621 -6.66 0.01 22.81
N LEU A 622 -6.59 0.46 21.54
CA LEU A 622 -6.63 -0.43 20.39
C LEU A 622 -5.32 -1.22 20.25
N GLU A 623 -4.17 -0.64 20.59
CA GLU A 623 -2.89 -1.34 20.61
C GLU A 623 -2.89 -2.47 21.64
N ASN A 624 -3.38 -2.19 22.86
CA ASN A 624 -3.53 -3.21 23.89
C ASN A 624 -4.47 -4.33 23.43
N LEU A 625 -5.58 -4.01 22.76
CA LEU A 625 -6.46 -5.02 22.18
C LEU A 625 -5.76 -5.82 21.07
N ALA A 626 -4.94 -5.16 20.25
CA ALA A 626 -4.16 -5.82 19.21
C ALA A 626 -3.22 -6.87 19.82
N ILE A 627 -2.49 -6.50 20.87
CA ILE A 627 -1.57 -7.37 21.60
C ILE A 627 -2.29 -8.54 22.27
N THR A 628 -3.41 -8.26 22.96
CA THR A 628 -4.09 -9.23 23.82
C THR A 628 -5.11 -10.12 23.12
N SER A 629 -5.53 -9.79 21.89
CA SER A 629 -6.55 -10.56 21.17
C SER A 629 -6.26 -10.76 19.68
N TYR A 630 -5.75 -9.75 18.97
CA TYR A 630 -5.58 -9.86 17.51
C TYR A 630 -4.28 -10.53 17.08
N ARG A 631 -3.23 -10.54 17.90
CA ARG A 631 -2.00 -11.31 17.60
C ARG A 631 -2.29 -12.81 17.46
N GLU A 632 -3.12 -13.37 18.33
CA GLU A 632 -3.58 -14.77 18.20
C GLU A 632 -4.39 -14.98 16.94
N LEU A 633 -5.29 -14.04 16.62
CA LEU A 633 -6.06 -14.08 15.37
C LEU A 633 -5.14 -14.06 14.14
N PHE A 634 -4.15 -13.17 14.09
CA PHE A 634 -3.17 -13.07 13.01
C PHE A 634 -2.38 -14.37 12.84
N ASN A 635 -1.91 -14.97 13.94
CA ASN A 635 -1.26 -16.28 13.92
C ASN A 635 -2.20 -17.36 13.35
N LYS A 636 -3.48 -17.36 13.74
CA LYS A 636 -4.47 -18.34 13.29
C LYS A 636 -4.76 -18.23 11.79
N ILE A 637 -4.86 -17.02 11.26
CA ILE A 637 -5.06 -16.77 9.83
C ILE A 637 -3.75 -16.80 9.01
N LYS A 638 -2.61 -17.04 9.66
CA LYS A 638 -1.26 -17.07 9.05
C LYS A 638 -0.90 -15.76 8.34
N TRP A 639 -1.08 -14.67 9.06
CA TRP A 639 -0.66 -13.33 8.67
C TRP A 639 0.40 -12.83 9.66
N ASP A 640 1.60 -12.54 9.18
CA ASP A 640 2.67 -11.99 10.00
C ASP A 640 2.41 -10.52 10.36
N TYR A 641 2.97 -10.05 11.47
CA TYR A 641 2.67 -8.72 11.99
C TYR A 641 3.88 -8.09 12.65
N TYR A 642 3.93 -6.76 12.64
CA TYR A 642 4.96 -5.98 13.29
C TYR A 642 4.95 -6.19 14.82
N LYS A 643 6.14 -6.44 15.37
CA LYS A 643 6.37 -6.65 16.81
C LYS A 643 7.35 -5.58 17.28
N ALA A 644 6.83 -4.51 17.89
CA ALA A 644 7.64 -3.39 18.38
C ALA A 644 8.72 -3.85 19.36
N GLU A 645 8.45 -4.90 20.14
CA GLU A 645 9.40 -5.51 21.08
C GLU A 645 10.69 -6.05 20.42
N ASN A 646 10.69 -6.30 19.11
CA ASN A 646 11.89 -6.74 18.39
C ASN A 646 12.94 -5.62 18.28
N PHE A 647 12.53 -4.36 18.44
CA PHE A 647 13.34 -3.15 18.26
C PHE A 647 13.67 -2.48 19.62
N ASP A 648 13.28 -3.10 20.74
CA ASP A 648 13.64 -2.61 22.07
C ASP A 648 15.00 -3.19 22.51
N ILE A 649 16.06 -2.40 22.31
CA ILE A 649 17.46 -2.75 22.62
C ILE A 649 17.76 -2.64 24.13
N MET A 650 16.79 -2.26 24.97
CA MET A 650 16.97 -2.31 26.44
C MET A 650 16.76 -3.71 27.05
N SER A 651 16.45 -4.73 26.24
CA SER A 651 16.56 -6.12 26.67
C SER A 651 18.00 -6.61 26.51
N ASP A 652 18.73 -6.65 27.63
CA ASP A 652 20.04 -7.31 27.75
C ASP A 652 20.05 -8.64 26.95
N PRO A 653 21.02 -8.90 26.07
CA PRO A 653 21.14 -10.19 25.37
C PRO A 653 21.11 -11.41 26.31
N LEU A 654 21.42 -11.22 27.61
CA LEU A 654 21.30 -12.24 28.64
C LEU A 654 19.85 -12.58 29.02
N THR A 655 18.89 -11.64 28.97
CA THR A 655 17.47 -11.93 29.27
C THR A 655 16.75 -12.66 28.13
N ARG A 656 17.24 -12.56 26.87
CA ARG A 656 16.70 -13.39 25.77
C ARG A 656 17.04 -14.88 25.91
N LYS A 657 18.08 -15.25 26.65
CA LYS A 657 18.41 -16.68 26.88
C LYS A 657 17.51 -17.37 27.89
N GLU A 658 16.80 -16.64 28.75
CA GLU A 658 15.87 -17.24 29.71
C GLU A 658 14.48 -17.46 29.10
N ALA A 659 14.07 -16.64 28.12
CA ALA A 659 12.77 -16.78 27.46
C ALA A 659 12.66 -17.98 26.49
N PHE A 660 13.77 -18.50 25.98
CA PHE A 660 13.79 -19.66 25.06
C PHE A 660 14.01 -21.02 25.76
N VAL A 661 14.01 -21.04 27.10
CA VAL A 661 14.17 -22.29 27.88
C VAL A 661 12.91 -22.63 28.68
N SER A 662 11.83 -21.85 28.55
CA SER A 662 10.53 -22.17 29.12
C SER A 662 9.38 -21.99 28.10
N GLU A 663 9.34 -22.88 27.11
CA GLU A 663 8.10 -23.35 26.47
C GLU A 663 8.11 -24.88 26.42
#